data_AF-A0A6P1E3E8-F1
#
_entry.id   AF-A0A6P1E3E8-F1
#
_cell.length_a   1.000
_cell.length_b   1.000
_cell.length_c   1.000
_cell.angle_alpha   90.00
_cell.angle_beta   90.00
_cell.angle_gamma   90.00
#
_symmetry.space_group_name_H-M   'P 1'
#
loop_
_entity.id
_entity.type
_entity.pdbx_description
1 polymer ?
#
loop_
_entity_poly.entity_id
_entity_poly.type
_entity_poly.pdbx_seq_one_letter_code
_entity_poly.pdbx_strand_id
1 'polypeptide(L)'
;MVKISHILGTAVAAVTLLFTFSVTSKADTKPAAIDPVTVYQAKNDGSGFLNGKNYGALSPRVIQLKHQANSADNGKLLMTFEQVITNKAGETGHPVFPIYESDDNGATWKQVGQVTETNNKDWGKLNCPQLYELPQTIGDMTKGTIVVAGDATPNDRSATDLELDKSTDGGKTWTYESTIAQSGGNFLYGDPVWEPYLMVYDNKLVCYYSDERDSSGLPAKSQAIVHQTTTDGKTWSPIVFDANPTKLTNKDQRPGMPIVTQMSNGEWVMTYEQFGGGSSGAKFSKDPLNFDQADPGTTIAPSGAPYITTLNNGELAFNNNGNGGKVFIFKDKTSLLRGTYHPDATFTPKSGQAYNRQLLPLANGMLLVANGGGTGNTPNAIKVETLDASDTVQQGKVVIHYVDENGKQIKPDDTTTVGTVGTKYDVTDKTKSSITGYQLKGVTQGQNNLAGNFGADPIEITVTYTTSNSGSGSTVTPPASSSSSSSSSSAVTSSSSSSTEASSSSNVTESSSSTTTPEASTTKKVTPFKIIAKKALYRYNSTTFSKANRIKGYAKKSITKAPVFKVVGTAKSANGALRYQLSDGSYVTAKAGYTVKLYLTKNVKALKVINAKGTWTYKTTKATKKNAVKHLKKGTIVKTKKIVKSGSTTKYQLTNGYYITGSRQYVKAQF
;
A
#
# COMPACT_ATOMS: atom_id res chain seq x y z
N MET A 1 4.69 72.49 74.30
CA MET A 1 5.39 71.19 74.40
C MET A 1 4.59 70.16 73.59
N VAL A 2 5.13 69.27 72.75
CA VAL A 2 6.40 69.21 71.99
C VAL A 2 6.03 68.55 70.63
N LYS A 3 6.67 68.93 69.52
CA LYS A 3 6.47 68.25 68.22
C LYS A 3 7.28 66.94 68.17
N ILE A 4 6.70 65.85 67.68
CA ILE A 4 7.44 64.74 67.06
C ILE A 4 6.82 64.42 65.70
N SER A 5 7.68 64.25 64.70
CA SER A 5 7.34 64.07 63.28
C SER A 5 7.17 62.59 62.88
N HIS A 6 6.25 62.31 61.97
CA HIS A 6 6.28 61.07 61.16
C HIS A 6 7.01 61.33 59.84
N ILE A 7 7.86 60.40 59.41
CA ILE A 7 8.46 60.35 58.07
C ILE A 7 8.29 58.92 57.52
N LEU A 8 8.14 58.80 56.21
CA LEU A 8 7.77 57.58 55.49
C LEU A 8 8.87 56.51 55.50
N GLY A 9 8.45 55.25 55.49
CA GLY A 9 9.24 54.12 55.02
C GLY A 9 8.44 53.29 54.01
N THR A 10 8.66 53.50 52.72
CA THR A 10 7.95 52.79 51.64
C THR A 10 8.60 51.45 51.32
N ALA A 11 7.97 50.35 51.73
CA ALA A 11 8.36 49.00 51.32
C ALA A 11 7.60 48.58 50.05
N VAL A 12 8.30 48.44 48.93
CA VAL A 12 7.73 47.91 47.68
C VAL A 12 7.75 46.38 47.73
N ALA A 13 6.59 45.77 47.98
CA ALA A 13 6.45 44.32 47.94
C ALA A 13 6.37 43.82 46.49
N ALA A 14 7.43 43.18 46.01
CA ALA A 14 7.43 42.53 44.69
C ALA A 14 6.58 41.25 44.71
N VAL A 15 5.36 41.31 44.17
CA VAL A 15 4.47 40.15 44.06
C VAL A 15 4.94 39.26 42.90
N THR A 16 5.77 38.26 43.20
CA THR A 16 6.15 37.21 42.25
C THR A 16 4.96 36.28 42.00
N LEU A 17 4.17 36.59 40.98
CA LEU A 17 2.99 35.81 40.61
C LEU A 17 3.41 34.49 39.95
N LEU A 18 3.63 33.46 40.77
CA LEU A 18 3.90 32.09 40.35
C LEU A 18 2.66 31.48 39.67
N PHE A 19 2.60 31.59 38.33
CA PHE A 19 1.69 30.81 37.50
C PHE A 19 2.08 29.33 37.53
N THR A 20 1.60 28.60 38.54
CA THR A 20 1.61 27.14 38.52
C THR A 20 0.59 26.67 37.48
N PHE A 21 1.06 26.45 36.24
CA PHE A 21 0.30 25.74 35.22
C PHE A 21 0.16 24.25 35.62
N SER A 22 -0.77 24.00 36.52
CA SER A 22 -1.30 22.67 36.76
C SER A 22 -2.03 22.21 35.50
N VAL A 23 -1.30 21.53 34.62
CA VAL A 23 -1.90 20.78 33.50
C VAL A 23 -2.64 19.59 34.10
N THR A 24 -3.84 19.85 34.62
CA THR A 24 -4.81 18.80 34.87
C THR A 24 -5.08 18.13 33.54
N SER A 25 -4.63 16.89 33.39
CA SER A 25 -5.05 16.00 32.31
C SER A 25 -6.55 15.77 32.45
N LYS A 26 -7.33 16.69 31.86
CA LYS A 26 -8.77 16.52 31.67
C LYS A 26 -8.91 15.24 30.85
N ALA A 27 -9.35 14.16 31.49
CA ALA A 27 -9.51 12.88 30.83
C ALA A 27 -10.31 13.11 29.54
N ASP A 28 -9.79 12.67 28.40
CA ASP A 28 -10.37 12.92 27.07
C ASP A 28 -11.79 12.36 27.05
N THR A 29 -12.77 13.23 27.32
CA THR A 29 -14.18 12.85 27.39
C THR A 29 -14.60 12.45 25.98
N LYS A 30 -15.01 11.18 25.84
CA LYS A 30 -15.47 10.57 24.59
C LYS A 30 -16.33 11.56 23.79
N PRO A 31 -15.97 11.87 22.54
CA PRO A 31 -16.65 12.91 21.78
C PRO A 31 -18.09 12.51 21.48
N ALA A 32 -18.96 13.49 21.29
CA ALA A 32 -20.35 13.25 20.92
C ALA A 32 -20.45 12.54 19.56
N ALA A 33 -21.53 11.76 19.39
CA ALA A 33 -21.90 11.17 18.10
C ALA A 33 -22.11 12.26 17.04
N ILE A 34 -21.54 12.03 15.86
CA ILE A 34 -21.65 12.89 14.68
C ILE A 34 -22.82 12.37 13.84
N ASP A 35 -23.88 13.18 13.72
CA ASP A 35 -25.00 12.92 12.83
C ASP A 35 -24.56 12.94 11.34
N PRO A 36 -25.29 12.29 10.41
CA PRO A 36 -24.82 12.06 9.03
C PRO A 36 -24.35 13.31 8.26
N VAL A 37 -23.02 13.44 8.13
CA VAL A 37 -22.34 14.45 7.32
C VAL A 37 -22.17 13.94 5.89
N THR A 38 -22.50 14.75 4.89
CA THR A 38 -22.21 14.44 3.48
C THR A 38 -20.77 14.84 3.14
N VAL A 39 -19.93 13.84 2.84
CA VAL A 39 -18.54 14.00 2.38
C VAL A 39 -18.51 14.39 0.89
N TYR A 40 -19.35 13.74 0.09
CA TYR A 40 -19.49 14.01 -1.35
C TYR A 40 -20.93 13.76 -1.80
N GLN A 41 -21.40 14.58 -2.76
CA GLN A 41 -22.68 14.42 -3.42
C GLN A 41 -22.41 14.27 -4.93
N ALA A 42 -22.75 13.13 -5.51
CA ALA A 42 -22.71 12.98 -6.96
C ALA A 42 -23.74 13.90 -7.62
N LYS A 43 -23.40 14.45 -8.79
CA LYS A 43 -24.24 15.44 -9.47
C LYS A 43 -25.27 14.80 -10.41
N ASN A 44 -26.25 15.61 -10.81
CA ASN A 44 -27.35 15.25 -11.72
C ASN A 44 -27.27 16.01 -13.06
N ASP A 45 -26.16 16.70 -13.33
CA ASP A 45 -25.92 17.62 -14.45
C ASP A 45 -25.31 16.94 -15.69
N GLY A 46 -25.40 15.61 -15.76
CA GLY A 46 -24.64 14.78 -16.70
C GLY A 46 -23.25 14.40 -16.21
N SER A 47 -22.76 14.89 -15.06
CA SER A 47 -21.49 14.45 -14.47
C SER A 47 -21.62 13.26 -13.51
N GLY A 48 -21.65 12.07 -14.11
CA GLY A 48 -21.45 10.78 -13.44
C GLY A 48 -21.41 9.56 -14.38
N PHE A 49 -21.34 9.75 -15.70
CA PHE A 49 -21.62 8.72 -16.70
C PHE A 49 -20.40 7.90 -17.16
N LEU A 50 -20.52 6.57 -17.07
CA LEU A 50 -19.65 5.61 -17.75
C LEU A 50 -20.50 4.70 -18.65
N ASN A 51 -20.15 4.62 -19.94
CA ASN A 51 -20.85 3.83 -20.96
C ASN A 51 -22.40 4.00 -20.90
N GLY A 52 -22.86 5.25 -20.89
CA GLY A 52 -24.29 5.59 -20.90
C GLY A 52 -25.04 5.39 -19.57
N LYS A 53 -24.37 4.97 -18.48
CA LYS A 53 -24.99 4.82 -17.15
C LYS A 53 -24.41 5.82 -16.15
N ASN A 54 -25.26 6.48 -15.37
CA ASN A 54 -24.83 7.25 -14.21
C ASN A 54 -24.31 6.27 -13.13
N TYR A 55 -23.06 6.45 -12.72
CA TYR A 55 -22.36 5.62 -11.73
C TYR A 55 -22.39 6.25 -10.33
N GLY A 56 -22.60 7.57 -10.25
CA GLY A 56 -22.58 8.32 -9.00
C GLY A 56 -21.26 8.19 -8.24
N ALA A 57 -21.36 7.84 -6.96
CA ALA A 57 -20.26 7.42 -6.11
C ALA A 57 -20.68 6.23 -5.23
N LEU A 58 -19.78 5.31 -4.94
CA LEU A 58 -20.09 4.01 -4.32
C LEU A 58 -18.91 3.50 -3.46
N SER A 59 -19.18 2.47 -2.65
CA SER A 59 -18.16 1.66 -1.95
C SER A 59 -17.06 2.47 -1.23
N PRO A 60 -17.42 3.32 -0.24
CA PRO A 60 -16.43 4.12 0.46
C PRO A 60 -15.46 3.25 1.29
N ARG A 61 -14.22 3.72 1.40
CA ARG A 61 -13.22 3.20 2.33
C ARG A 61 -12.53 4.33 3.07
N VAL A 62 -12.25 4.10 4.34
CA VAL A 62 -11.73 5.09 5.29
C VAL A 62 -10.73 4.45 6.24
N ILE A 63 -9.67 5.19 6.55
CA ILE A 63 -8.65 4.82 7.53
C ILE A 63 -8.45 6.00 8.50
N GLN A 64 -8.03 5.70 9.72
CA GLN A 64 -7.47 6.68 10.65
C GLN A 64 -5.95 6.51 10.65
N LEU A 65 -5.21 7.61 10.45
CA LEU A 65 -3.75 7.62 10.47
C LEU A 65 -3.23 7.53 11.91
N LYS A 66 -2.29 6.61 12.15
CA LYS A 66 -1.75 6.31 13.49
C LYS A 66 -0.24 6.08 13.51
N HIS A 67 0.41 6.04 12.34
CA HIS A 67 1.81 5.66 12.16
C HIS A 67 2.62 6.70 11.37
N GLN A 68 2.18 7.98 11.35
CA GLN A 68 2.78 9.03 10.54
C GLN A 68 4.11 9.54 11.10
N ALA A 69 5.08 9.77 10.21
CA ALA A 69 6.39 10.32 10.56
C ALA A 69 6.32 11.80 11.01
N ASN A 70 5.36 12.55 10.46
CA ASN A 70 4.90 13.81 11.05
C ASN A 70 3.82 13.48 12.10
N SER A 71 4.16 13.57 13.38
CA SER A 71 3.20 13.18 14.43
C SER A 71 1.94 14.06 14.47
N ALA A 72 1.93 15.25 13.87
CA ALA A 72 0.73 16.09 13.73
C ALA A 72 -0.29 15.57 12.69
N ASP A 73 0.06 14.60 11.85
CA ASP A 73 -0.89 13.94 10.93
C ASP A 73 -1.57 12.70 11.57
N ASN A 74 -1.14 12.25 12.75
CA ASN A 74 -1.83 11.18 13.50
C ASN A 74 -3.22 11.66 13.97
N GLY A 75 -4.19 10.74 14.01
CA GLY A 75 -5.59 11.00 14.37
C GLY A 75 -6.48 11.37 13.19
N LYS A 76 -5.91 11.93 12.11
CA LYS A 76 -6.63 12.27 10.88
C LYS A 76 -7.32 11.07 10.24
N LEU A 77 -8.43 11.33 9.56
CA LEU A 77 -9.12 10.36 8.73
C LEU A 77 -8.83 10.65 7.26
N LEU A 78 -8.53 9.59 6.48
CA LEU A 78 -8.52 9.65 5.03
C LEU A 78 -9.60 8.73 4.47
N MET A 79 -10.40 9.26 3.55
CA MET A 79 -11.48 8.55 2.85
C MET A 79 -11.28 8.55 1.34
N THR A 80 -11.69 7.45 0.70
CA THR A 80 -11.86 7.34 -0.75
C THR A 80 -13.14 6.55 -1.09
N PHE A 81 -13.51 6.51 -2.36
CA PHE A 81 -14.72 5.84 -2.89
C PHE A 81 -14.59 5.65 -4.41
N GLU A 82 -15.45 4.84 -5.01
CA GLU A 82 -15.59 4.74 -6.46
C GLU A 82 -16.16 6.06 -7.00
N GLN A 83 -15.50 6.73 -7.95
CA GLN A 83 -16.01 7.97 -8.56
C GLN A 83 -15.81 8.00 -10.08
N VAL A 84 -16.90 8.16 -10.84
CA VAL A 84 -16.83 8.52 -12.26
C VAL A 84 -16.86 10.04 -12.39
N ILE A 85 -15.66 10.65 -12.48
CA ILE A 85 -15.54 12.01 -13.00
C ILE A 85 -15.73 11.93 -14.52
N THR A 86 -16.77 12.60 -15.02
CA THR A 86 -17.08 12.57 -16.45
C THR A 86 -16.23 13.49 -17.29
N ASN A 87 -16.08 13.05 -18.53
CA ASN A 87 -16.26 13.97 -19.65
C ASN A 87 -17.62 13.64 -20.31
N LYS A 88 -18.17 14.55 -21.11
CA LYS A 88 -19.56 14.48 -21.64
C LYS A 88 -19.78 13.27 -22.56
N ALA A 89 -21.03 13.04 -22.97
CA ALA A 89 -21.34 12.10 -24.06
C ALA A 89 -20.55 12.48 -25.34
N GLY A 90 -19.54 11.68 -25.69
CA GLY A 90 -18.60 11.95 -26.80
C GLY A 90 -17.17 12.32 -26.36
N GLU A 91 -16.90 12.48 -25.07
CA GLU A 91 -15.58 12.84 -24.52
C GLU A 91 -15.04 11.71 -23.60
N THR A 92 -13.73 11.50 -23.54
CA THR A 92 -13.10 10.37 -22.82
C THR A 92 -12.70 10.72 -21.38
N GLY A 93 -13.65 10.71 -20.46
CA GLY A 93 -13.37 10.82 -19.01
C GLY A 93 -12.91 9.49 -18.42
N HIS A 94 -12.03 9.54 -17.41
CA HIS A 94 -11.55 8.35 -16.70
C HIS A 94 -12.01 8.41 -15.23
N PRO A 95 -12.52 7.30 -14.66
CA PRO A 95 -12.86 7.24 -13.25
C PRO A 95 -11.61 7.32 -12.36
N VAL A 96 -11.81 7.77 -11.12
CA VAL A 96 -10.74 8.05 -10.16
C VAL A 96 -11.12 7.56 -8.76
N PHE A 97 -10.12 7.41 -7.90
CA PHE A 97 -10.33 7.31 -6.45
C PHE A 97 -9.98 8.67 -5.81
N PRO A 98 -10.94 9.53 -5.44
CA PRO A 98 -10.65 10.81 -4.81
C PRO A 98 -10.22 10.58 -3.35
N ILE A 99 -9.37 11.45 -2.80
CA ILE A 99 -8.95 11.38 -1.39
C ILE A 99 -9.48 12.58 -0.63
N TYR A 100 -10.26 12.32 0.41
CA TYR A 100 -10.81 13.31 1.35
C TYR A 100 -10.14 13.16 2.72
N GLU A 101 -9.78 14.28 3.34
CA GLU A 101 -9.20 14.36 4.69
C GLU A 101 -10.21 14.97 5.67
N SER A 102 -10.25 14.43 6.89
CA SER A 102 -10.84 15.07 8.08
C SER A 102 -9.80 15.09 9.21
N ASP A 103 -9.69 16.22 9.90
CA ASP A 103 -8.85 16.47 11.07
C ASP A 103 -9.68 16.67 12.36
N ASP A 104 -10.99 16.43 12.31
CA ASP A 104 -11.97 16.71 13.38
C ASP A 104 -12.82 15.49 13.80
N ASN A 105 -12.32 14.27 13.55
CA ASN A 105 -13.00 12.98 13.79
C ASN A 105 -14.16 12.68 12.82
N GLY A 106 -14.26 13.40 11.69
CA GLY A 106 -15.22 13.14 10.61
C GLY A 106 -16.40 14.12 10.55
N ALA A 107 -16.35 15.23 11.28
CA ALA A 107 -17.40 16.25 11.29
C ALA A 107 -17.34 17.18 10.07
N THR A 108 -16.14 17.45 9.54
CA THR A 108 -15.92 18.14 8.27
C THR A 108 -14.88 17.42 7.42
N TRP A 109 -14.99 17.57 6.10
CA TRP A 109 -14.14 16.89 5.13
C TRP A 109 -13.76 17.81 3.97
N LYS A 110 -12.53 17.65 3.48
CA LYS A 110 -11.98 18.40 2.34
C LYS A 110 -11.25 17.45 1.39
N GLN A 111 -11.40 17.61 0.08
CA GLN A 111 -10.60 16.82 -0.87
C GLN A 111 -9.13 17.30 -0.81
N VAL A 112 -8.19 16.38 -0.63
CA VAL A 112 -6.75 16.65 -0.53
C VAL A 112 -5.93 16.01 -1.65
N GLY A 113 -6.50 15.05 -2.38
CA GLY A 113 -5.83 14.34 -3.46
C GLY A 113 -6.77 13.53 -4.33
N GLN A 114 -6.21 12.79 -5.27
CA GLN A 114 -6.91 11.83 -6.13
C GLN A 114 -5.91 10.84 -6.73
N VAL A 115 -6.34 9.59 -6.94
CA VAL A 115 -5.56 8.53 -7.57
C VAL A 115 -6.02 8.36 -9.01
N THR A 116 -5.13 8.68 -9.95
CA THR A 116 -5.42 8.73 -11.40
C THR A 116 -4.36 8.03 -12.26
N GLU A 117 -3.15 7.80 -11.74
CA GLU A 117 -2.12 7.03 -12.44
C GLU A 117 -2.51 5.56 -12.53
N THR A 118 -2.33 4.95 -13.70
CA THR A 118 -2.62 3.53 -13.95
C THR A 118 -1.48 2.87 -14.72
N ASN A 119 -1.36 1.54 -14.61
CA ASN A 119 -0.35 0.73 -15.32
C ASN A 119 -0.52 0.78 -16.85
N ASN A 120 -1.74 1.09 -17.30
CA ASN A 120 -2.18 1.05 -18.69
C ASN A 120 -2.67 2.44 -19.09
N LYS A 121 -2.00 3.09 -20.06
CA LYS A 121 -2.42 4.41 -20.55
C LYS A 121 -3.88 4.39 -21.02
N ASP A 122 -4.60 5.47 -20.75
CA ASP A 122 -6.00 5.69 -21.15
C ASP A 122 -7.00 4.75 -20.42
N TRP A 123 -6.66 4.35 -19.18
CA TRP A 123 -7.52 3.65 -18.21
C TRP A 123 -7.72 4.51 -16.95
N GLY A 124 -8.82 4.29 -16.23
CA GLY A 124 -9.08 4.93 -14.93
C GLY A 124 -9.37 3.93 -13.81
N LYS A 125 -9.30 4.41 -12.56
CA LYS A 125 -9.59 3.67 -11.33
C LYS A 125 -11.10 3.63 -11.11
N LEU A 126 -11.76 2.51 -11.41
CA LEU A 126 -13.23 2.43 -11.37
C LEU A 126 -13.78 1.85 -10.07
N ASN A 127 -13.32 0.67 -9.68
CA ASN A 127 -14.04 -0.17 -8.72
C ASN A 127 -13.23 -0.56 -7.49
N CYS A 128 -13.95 -0.71 -6.38
CA CYS A 128 -13.53 -1.32 -5.13
C CYS A 128 -12.18 -0.82 -4.61
N PRO A 129 -12.00 0.49 -4.38
CA PRO A 129 -10.81 1.00 -3.71
C PRO A 129 -10.73 0.48 -2.28
N GLN A 130 -9.51 0.25 -1.79
CA GLN A 130 -9.22 -0.11 -0.40
C GLN A 130 -7.96 0.60 0.10
N LEU A 131 -8.15 1.61 0.95
CA LEU A 131 -7.08 2.31 1.66
C LEU A 131 -6.50 1.46 2.80
N TYR A 132 -5.20 1.59 3.05
CA TYR A 132 -4.51 1.02 4.21
C TYR A 132 -3.25 1.84 4.56
N GLU A 133 -3.03 2.15 5.84
CA GLU A 133 -1.75 2.71 6.33
C GLU A 133 -0.82 1.56 6.73
N LEU A 134 0.43 1.54 6.24
CA LEU A 134 1.37 0.47 6.60
C LEU A 134 1.88 0.65 8.06
N PRO A 135 1.58 -0.28 8.99
CA PRO A 135 2.04 -0.21 10.38
C PRO A 135 3.54 -0.56 10.54
N GLN A 136 4.19 -1.01 9.46
CA GLN A 136 5.62 -1.29 9.37
C GLN A 136 6.10 -1.22 7.91
N THR A 137 7.42 -1.12 7.71
CA THR A 137 8.03 -1.04 6.38
C THR A 137 7.86 -2.33 5.57
N ILE A 138 7.34 -2.22 4.35
CA ILE A 138 7.22 -3.32 3.36
C ILE A 138 8.01 -2.93 2.10
N GLY A 139 9.14 -3.59 1.86
CA GLY A 139 10.00 -3.28 0.71
C GLY A 139 10.70 -1.93 0.83
N ASP A 140 10.39 -1.01 -0.09
CA ASP A 140 10.78 0.41 -0.02
C ASP A 140 9.63 1.34 0.41
N MET A 141 8.44 0.79 0.72
CA MET A 141 7.35 1.52 1.37
C MET A 141 7.61 1.54 2.88
N THR A 142 7.98 2.70 3.43
CA THR A 142 8.24 2.85 4.87
C THR A 142 6.95 2.74 5.68
N LYS A 143 7.08 2.45 6.98
CA LYS A 143 6.00 2.66 7.95
C LYS A 143 5.36 4.05 7.77
N GLY A 144 4.04 4.13 7.89
CA GLY A 144 3.27 5.35 7.63
C GLY A 144 3.00 5.64 6.14
N THR A 145 3.58 4.88 5.20
CA THR A 145 3.14 4.94 3.79
C THR A 145 1.68 4.52 3.72
N ILE A 146 0.86 5.32 3.05
CA ILE A 146 -0.53 4.99 2.77
C ILE A 146 -0.56 4.30 1.41
N VAL A 147 -1.24 3.17 1.30
CA VAL A 147 -1.49 2.47 0.04
C VAL A 147 -2.98 2.43 -0.25
N VAL A 148 -3.32 2.35 -1.54
CA VAL A 148 -4.65 1.95 -2.01
C VAL A 148 -4.50 0.78 -2.97
N ALA A 149 -5.41 -0.18 -2.92
CA ALA A 149 -5.62 -1.16 -3.98
C ALA A 149 -6.99 -0.95 -4.62
N GLY A 150 -7.16 -1.25 -5.90
CA GLY A 150 -8.46 -1.20 -6.58
C GLY A 150 -8.35 -1.41 -8.10
N ASP A 151 -9.49 -1.59 -8.76
CA ASP A 151 -9.54 -1.97 -10.17
C ASP A 151 -9.38 -0.77 -11.11
N ALA A 152 -8.29 -0.76 -11.87
CA ALA A 152 -8.17 0.01 -13.09
C ALA A 152 -8.83 -0.70 -14.27
N THR A 153 -9.48 0.06 -15.16
CA THR A 153 -10.18 -0.47 -16.33
C THR A 153 -10.20 0.55 -17.50
N PRO A 154 -10.20 0.11 -18.77
CA PRO A 154 -10.49 1.00 -19.89
C PRO A 154 -11.97 1.40 -19.91
N ASN A 155 -12.31 2.51 -20.57
CA ASN A 155 -13.67 3.05 -20.58
C ASN A 155 -14.74 2.12 -21.19
N ASP A 156 -14.36 1.15 -22.02
CA ASP A 156 -15.25 0.10 -22.55
C ASP A 156 -15.42 -1.09 -21.61
N ARG A 157 -14.72 -1.10 -20.47
CA ARG A 157 -14.64 -2.17 -19.45
C ARG A 157 -14.17 -3.52 -20.01
N SER A 158 -13.40 -3.52 -21.11
CA SER A 158 -12.92 -4.75 -21.77
C SER A 158 -11.82 -5.51 -21.01
N ALA A 159 -11.23 -4.94 -19.96
CA ALA A 159 -10.19 -5.54 -19.14
C ALA A 159 -10.22 -5.03 -17.68
N THR A 160 -9.52 -5.73 -16.79
CA THR A 160 -9.36 -5.38 -15.36
C THR A 160 -7.90 -5.52 -14.95
N ASP A 161 -7.35 -4.51 -14.26
CA ASP A 161 -6.03 -4.54 -13.62
C ASP A 161 -6.22 -4.07 -12.17
N LEU A 162 -6.23 -5.01 -11.23
CA LEU A 162 -6.23 -4.74 -9.80
C LEU A 162 -4.84 -4.24 -9.42
N GLU A 163 -4.73 -2.92 -9.29
CA GLU A 163 -3.48 -2.19 -9.07
C GLU A 163 -3.30 -1.85 -7.59
N LEU A 164 -2.05 -1.61 -7.20
CA LEU A 164 -1.63 -1.03 -5.93
C LEU A 164 -0.92 0.30 -6.22
N ASP A 165 -1.32 1.36 -5.53
CA ASP A 165 -0.72 2.69 -5.58
C ASP A 165 -0.35 3.15 -4.17
N LYS A 166 0.60 4.08 -4.04
CA LYS A 166 1.10 4.56 -2.75
C LYS A 166 1.30 6.07 -2.66
N SER A 167 1.15 6.58 -1.44
CA SER A 167 1.37 7.97 -1.02
C SER A 167 2.24 8.02 0.24
N THR A 168 3.14 8.99 0.31
CA THR A 168 4.02 9.26 1.46
C THR A 168 3.87 10.68 2.01
N ASP A 169 2.77 11.38 1.67
CA ASP A 169 2.55 12.79 1.99
C ASP A 169 1.17 13.08 2.62
N GLY A 170 0.50 12.05 3.15
CA GLY A 170 -0.85 12.14 3.69
C GLY A 170 -1.96 11.98 2.65
N GLY A 171 -1.71 11.26 1.55
CA GLY A 171 -2.72 10.98 0.53
C GLY A 171 -2.93 12.10 -0.49
N LYS A 172 -2.00 13.05 -0.60
CA LYS A 172 -2.11 14.22 -1.48
C LYS A 172 -1.61 13.89 -2.88
N THR A 173 -0.41 13.32 -2.97
CA THR A 173 0.16 12.75 -4.20
C THR A 173 0.24 11.23 -4.12
N TRP A 174 0.13 10.59 -5.29
CA TRP A 174 0.08 9.15 -5.44
C TRP A 174 0.99 8.69 -6.57
N THR A 175 1.52 7.49 -6.44
CA THR A 175 2.35 6.83 -7.46
C THR A 175 1.92 5.38 -7.62
N TYR A 176 1.80 4.92 -8.87
CA TYR A 176 1.55 3.50 -9.15
C TYR A 176 2.73 2.63 -8.71
N GLU A 177 2.45 1.56 -7.96
CA GLU A 177 3.45 0.64 -7.40
C GLU A 177 3.49 -0.72 -8.12
N SER A 178 2.34 -1.42 -8.26
CA SER A 178 2.25 -2.65 -9.07
C SER A 178 0.84 -3.16 -9.36
N THR A 179 0.69 -3.92 -10.46
CA THR A 179 -0.39 -4.90 -10.66
C THR A 179 -0.31 -6.01 -9.61
N ILE A 180 -1.39 -6.20 -8.84
CA ILE A 180 -1.64 -7.38 -8.01
C ILE A 180 -2.14 -8.53 -8.92
N ALA A 181 -3.15 -8.23 -9.74
CA ALA A 181 -3.86 -9.19 -10.57
C ALA A 181 -4.47 -8.51 -11.82
N GLN A 182 -4.28 -9.07 -13.02
CA GLN A 182 -4.85 -8.52 -14.27
C GLN A 182 -5.53 -9.62 -15.09
N SER A 183 -6.73 -9.34 -15.61
CA SER A 183 -7.50 -10.30 -16.43
C SER A 183 -8.59 -9.64 -17.30
N GLY A 184 -9.72 -10.30 -17.54
CA GLY A 184 -10.77 -9.94 -18.50
C GLY A 184 -11.68 -8.77 -18.09
N GLY A 185 -12.82 -8.68 -18.77
CA GLY A 185 -13.73 -7.54 -18.72
C GLY A 185 -14.25 -7.25 -17.33
N ASN A 186 -14.25 -5.98 -16.95
CA ASN A 186 -14.63 -5.49 -15.62
C ASN A 186 -16.15 -5.45 -15.46
N PHE A 187 -16.80 -6.62 -15.52
CA PHE A 187 -18.22 -6.86 -15.33
C PHE A 187 -18.42 -8.34 -14.94
N LEU A 188 -19.51 -8.64 -14.22
CA LEU A 188 -19.82 -10.02 -13.79
C LEU A 188 -19.73 -11.01 -14.96
N TYR A 189 -19.07 -12.14 -14.73
CA TYR A 189 -18.84 -13.20 -15.72
C TYR A 189 -17.90 -12.82 -16.88
N GLY A 190 -17.18 -11.69 -16.78
CA GLY A 190 -16.25 -11.19 -17.80
C GLY A 190 -14.81 -11.72 -17.75
N ASP A 191 -14.50 -12.70 -16.88
CA ASP A 191 -13.15 -13.05 -16.38
C ASP A 191 -12.46 -11.95 -15.51
N PRO A 192 -13.16 -11.17 -14.64
CA PRO A 192 -12.56 -10.12 -13.80
C PRO A 192 -11.83 -10.63 -12.53
N VAL A 193 -11.30 -9.66 -11.78
CA VAL A 193 -11.04 -9.72 -10.34
C VAL A 193 -11.74 -8.52 -9.68
N TRP A 194 -11.97 -8.56 -8.36
CA TRP A 194 -12.70 -7.51 -7.62
C TRP A 194 -12.25 -7.40 -6.15
N GLU A 195 -12.71 -6.34 -5.46
CA GLU A 195 -12.89 -6.34 -4.00
C GLU A 195 -11.62 -6.62 -3.16
N PRO A 196 -10.53 -5.85 -3.31
CA PRO A 196 -9.35 -5.98 -2.46
C PRO A 196 -9.66 -5.70 -0.98
N TYR A 197 -9.15 -6.54 -0.10
CA TYR A 197 -8.97 -6.25 1.32
C TYR A 197 -7.49 -6.37 1.70
N LEU A 198 -6.93 -5.27 2.23
CA LEU A 198 -5.52 -5.13 2.55
C LEU A 198 -5.25 -5.24 4.04
N MET A 199 -4.22 -6.00 4.42
CA MET A 199 -3.64 -5.95 5.77
C MET A 199 -2.18 -6.39 5.77
N VAL A 200 -1.42 -6.05 6.81
CA VAL A 200 -0.06 -6.57 7.03
C VAL A 200 -0.07 -7.70 8.05
N TYR A 201 0.51 -8.85 7.68
CA TYR A 201 0.69 -10.03 8.54
C TYR A 201 2.03 -10.72 8.25
N ASP A 202 2.73 -11.18 9.30
CA ASP A 202 4.08 -11.76 9.23
C ASP A 202 5.01 -11.05 8.22
N ASN A 203 5.22 -9.75 8.39
CA ASN A 203 6.14 -8.95 7.57
C ASN A 203 5.82 -8.94 6.05
N LYS A 204 4.57 -9.22 5.68
CA LYS A 204 4.04 -9.17 4.31
C LYS A 204 2.83 -8.25 4.26
N LEU A 205 2.66 -7.50 3.17
CA LEU A 205 1.35 -6.98 2.78
C LEU A 205 0.57 -8.14 2.14
N VAL A 206 -0.66 -8.35 2.61
CA VAL A 206 -1.62 -9.34 2.12
C VAL A 206 -2.73 -8.58 1.38
N CYS A 207 -3.16 -9.11 0.23
CA CYS A 207 -4.35 -8.68 -0.48
C CYS A 207 -5.25 -9.90 -0.69
N TYR A 208 -6.37 -9.95 0.04
CA TYR A 208 -7.50 -10.83 -0.28
C TYR A 208 -8.33 -10.17 -1.36
N TYR A 209 -8.90 -10.93 -2.28
CA TYR A 209 -9.76 -10.40 -3.34
C TYR A 209 -10.66 -11.49 -3.93
N SER A 210 -11.69 -11.07 -4.66
CA SER A 210 -12.58 -11.95 -5.41
C SER A 210 -12.05 -12.22 -6.81
N ASP A 211 -12.05 -13.47 -7.25
CA ASP A 211 -11.40 -13.95 -8.46
C ASP A 211 -12.37 -14.75 -9.33
N GLU A 212 -12.70 -14.26 -10.54
CA GLU A 212 -13.53 -14.96 -11.53
C GLU A 212 -12.69 -15.64 -12.64
N ARG A 213 -11.36 -15.71 -12.50
CA ARG A 213 -10.49 -16.00 -13.65
C ARG A 213 -10.46 -17.47 -14.04
N ASP A 214 -10.79 -17.74 -15.31
CA ASP A 214 -10.46 -18.99 -16.02
C ASP A 214 -8.96 -19.33 -15.84
N SER A 215 -8.11 -18.29 -15.84
CA SER A 215 -6.66 -18.44 -15.75
C SER A 215 -6.13 -18.88 -14.38
N SER A 216 -6.95 -18.73 -13.32
CA SER A 216 -6.73 -19.31 -11.98
C SER A 216 -7.09 -20.80 -11.92
N GLY A 217 -7.80 -21.32 -12.93
CA GLY A 217 -8.27 -22.70 -12.99
C GLY A 217 -9.68 -22.91 -12.43
N LEU A 218 -10.48 -21.85 -12.35
CA LEU A 218 -11.89 -21.91 -11.98
C LEU A 218 -12.75 -22.42 -13.16
N PRO A 219 -13.97 -22.93 -12.89
CA PRO A 219 -14.99 -23.08 -13.92
C PRO A 219 -15.42 -21.71 -14.43
N ALA A 220 -15.68 -21.60 -15.73
CA ALA A 220 -16.17 -20.36 -16.33
C ALA A 220 -17.47 -19.90 -15.64
N LYS A 221 -17.54 -18.61 -15.28
CA LYS A 221 -18.61 -17.93 -14.52
C LYS A 221 -18.68 -18.20 -13.01
N SER A 222 -17.83 -19.07 -12.45
CA SER A 222 -17.68 -19.18 -10.99
C SER A 222 -16.73 -18.10 -10.47
N GLN A 223 -16.94 -17.65 -9.23
CA GLN A 223 -16.04 -16.76 -8.48
C GLN A 223 -15.43 -17.52 -7.30
N ALA A 224 -14.23 -17.14 -6.88
CA ALA A 224 -13.56 -17.63 -5.68
C ALA A 224 -13.09 -16.46 -4.82
N ILE A 225 -12.81 -16.74 -3.53
CA ILE A 225 -12.00 -15.85 -2.70
C ILE A 225 -10.57 -16.40 -2.68
N VAL A 226 -9.63 -15.52 -2.96
CA VAL A 226 -8.19 -15.81 -2.98
C VAL A 226 -7.43 -14.71 -2.26
N HIS A 227 -6.16 -14.99 -1.93
CA HIS A 227 -5.22 -13.94 -1.58
C HIS A 227 -3.86 -14.10 -2.25
N GLN A 228 -3.13 -12.99 -2.28
CA GLN A 228 -1.69 -12.95 -2.59
C GLN A 228 -0.96 -12.15 -1.51
N THR A 229 0.34 -12.42 -1.35
CA THR A 229 1.22 -11.71 -0.41
C THR A 229 2.41 -11.09 -1.13
N THR A 230 2.94 -9.99 -0.59
CA THR A 230 4.19 -9.38 -1.03
C THR A 230 5.05 -8.90 0.14
N THR A 231 6.36 -8.97 -0.01
CA THR A 231 7.37 -8.39 0.91
C THR A 231 8.02 -7.13 0.32
N ASP A 232 7.68 -6.72 -0.91
CA ASP A 232 8.35 -5.65 -1.65
C ASP A 232 7.39 -4.68 -2.37
N GLY A 233 6.07 -4.84 -2.22
CA GLY A 233 5.03 -4.05 -2.89
C GLY A 233 4.86 -4.32 -4.38
N LYS A 234 5.76 -5.13 -4.99
CA LYS A 234 6.01 -5.18 -6.44
C LYS A 234 6.04 -6.59 -7.03
N THR A 235 6.31 -7.57 -6.17
CA THR A 235 6.38 -8.99 -6.49
C THR A 235 5.39 -9.73 -5.60
N TRP A 236 4.26 -10.11 -6.18
CA TRP A 236 3.23 -10.87 -5.49
C TRP A 236 3.46 -12.38 -5.56
N SER A 237 3.01 -13.11 -4.54
CA SER A 237 2.99 -14.57 -4.49
C SER A 237 2.09 -15.17 -5.59
N PRO A 238 2.14 -16.49 -5.85
CA PRO A 238 0.99 -17.19 -6.43
C PRO A 238 -0.25 -16.99 -5.56
N ILE A 239 -1.44 -17.12 -6.17
CA ILE A 239 -2.70 -17.16 -5.41
C ILE A 239 -2.74 -18.34 -4.43
N VAL A 240 -3.35 -18.09 -3.29
CA VAL A 240 -3.89 -19.10 -2.37
C VAL A 240 -5.42 -18.99 -2.44
N PHE A 241 -6.14 -20.11 -2.39
CA PHE A 241 -7.61 -20.09 -2.31
C PHE A 241 -8.04 -20.10 -0.84
N ASP A 242 -8.96 -19.21 -0.48
CA ASP A 242 -9.58 -19.11 0.84
C ASP A 242 -11.05 -19.56 0.81
N ALA A 243 -11.71 -19.46 -0.35
CA ALA A 243 -13.00 -20.11 -0.63
C ALA A 243 -13.05 -20.53 -2.11
N ASN A 244 -13.13 -21.83 -2.41
CA ASN A 244 -13.03 -22.33 -3.79
C ASN A 244 -14.36 -23.01 -4.23
N PRO A 245 -15.05 -22.50 -5.27
CA PRO A 245 -16.38 -22.95 -5.68
C PRO A 245 -16.42 -24.40 -6.22
N THR A 246 -15.25 -25.01 -6.48
CA THR A 246 -15.15 -26.44 -6.85
C THR A 246 -14.99 -27.38 -5.66
N LYS A 247 -14.89 -26.83 -4.44
CA LYS A 247 -14.61 -27.56 -3.19
C LYS A 247 -15.55 -27.23 -2.04
N LEU A 248 -16.13 -26.02 -2.03
CA LEU A 248 -17.06 -25.60 -0.98
C LEU A 248 -18.20 -26.60 -0.82
N THR A 249 -18.40 -27.09 0.41
CA THR A 249 -19.39 -28.15 0.71
C THR A 249 -20.83 -27.72 0.44
N ASN A 250 -21.15 -26.43 0.59
CA ASN A 250 -22.43 -25.82 0.23
C ASN A 250 -22.64 -25.62 -1.29
N LYS A 251 -21.63 -25.93 -2.11
CA LYS A 251 -21.61 -25.78 -3.58
C LYS A 251 -21.76 -24.34 -4.09
N ASP A 252 -21.50 -23.34 -3.24
CA ASP A 252 -21.52 -21.93 -3.63
C ASP A 252 -20.60 -21.67 -4.84
N GLN A 253 -21.15 -21.04 -5.87
CA GLN A 253 -20.44 -20.69 -7.11
C GLN A 253 -19.97 -19.24 -7.14
N ARG A 254 -20.42 -18.39 -6.21
CA ARG A 254 -20.00 -16.99 -6.10
C ARG A 254 -19.79 -16.53 -4.64
N PRO A 255 -18.84 -17.13 -3.89
CA PRO A 255 -18.25 -16.47 -2.73
C PRO A 255 -17.56 -15.16 -3.16
N GLY A 256 -17.73 -14.07 -2.39
CA GLY A 256 -17.12 -12.77 -2.71
C GLY A 256 -17.01 -11.82 -1.52
N MET A 257 -16.54 -10.59 -1.77
CA MET A 257 -16.42 -9.49 -0.81
C MET A 257 -15.74 -9.87 0.53
N PRO A 258 -14.48 -10.36 0.50
CA PRO A 258 -13.78 -10.83 1.69
C PRO A 258 -13.33 -9.67 2.61
N ILE A 259 -13.79 -9.65 3.85
CA ILE A 259 -13.30 -8.73 4.90
C ILE A 259 -12.75 -9.57 6.07
N VAL A 260 -11.52 -9.27 6.51
CA VAL A 260 -10.77 -10.09 7.48
C VAL A 260 -10.38 -9.28 8.70
N THR A 261 -10.57 -9.82 9.91
CA THR A 261 -10.10 -9.15 11.14
C THR A 261 -9.65 -10.16 12.20
N GLN A 262 -8.81 -9.73 13.15
CA GLN A 262 -8.33 -10.57 14.25
C GLN A 262 -9.20 -10.36 15.49
N MET A 263 -9.73 -11.45 16.04
CA MET A 263 -10.54 -11.43 17.25
C MET A 263 -9.64 -11.34 18.50
N SER A 264 -10.20 -10.90 19.63
CA SER A 264 -9.52 -10.78 20.92
C SER A 264 -8.87 -12.06 21.44
N ASN A 265 -9.32 -13.25 20.99
CA ASN A 265 -8.70 -14.54 21.31
C ASN A 265 -7.47 -14.91 20.44
N GLY A 266 -7.08 -14.03 19.51
CA GLY A 266 -5.96 -14.22 18.58
C GLY A 266 -6.29 -15.01 17.31
N GLU A 267 -7.46 -15.66 17.21
CA GLU A 267 -7.94 -16.24 15.95
C GLU A 267 -8.44 -15.14 14.99
N TRP A 268 -8.46 -15.46 13.71
CA TRP A 268 -8.90 -14.57 12.64
C TRP A 268 -10.27 -15.00 12.13
N VAL A 269 -11.11 -14.02 11.83
CA VAL A 269 -12.40 -14.21 11.16
C VAL A 269 -12.38 -13.53 9.80
N MET A 270 -12.87 -14.24 8.79
CA MET A 270 -13.22 -13.70 7.48
C MET A 270 -14.75 -13.70 7.36
N THR A 271 -15.36 -12.53 7.19
CA THR A 271 -16.74 -12.44 6.68
C THR A 271 -16.72 -12.22 5.18
N TYR A 272 -17.63 -12.87 4.48
CA TYR A 272 -17.69 -12.81 3.02
C TYR A 272 -19.13 -13.07 2.55
N GLU A 273 -19.51 -12.61 1.35
CA GLU A 273 -20.84 -12.91 0.83
C GLU A 273 -20.91 -14.30 0.19
N GLN A 274 -21.98 -15.03 0.51
CA GLN A 274 -22.28 -16.37 0.01
C GLN A 274 -23.37 -16.30 -1.07
N PHE A 275 -23.23 -17.13 -2.09
CA PHE A 275 -24.17 -17.29 -3.21
C PHE A 275 -24.37 -16.01 -4.05
N GLY A 276 -23.33 -15.19 -4.22
CA GLY A 276 -23.39 -13.94 -4.99
C GLY A 276 -24.33 -12.92 -4.34
N GLY A 277 -24.22 -12.77 -3.02
CA GLY A 277 -24.95 -11.77 -2.25
C GLY A 277 -26.28 -12.22 -1.67
N GLY A 278 -26.62 -13.52 -1.73
CA GLY A 278 -27.81 -14.06 -1.08
C GLY A 278 -27.75 -14.00 0.45
N SER A 279 -26.55 -14.15 1.01
CA SER A 279 -26.29 -14.11 2.46
C SER A 279 -24.84 -13.75 2.78
N SER A 280 -24.51 -13.52 4.05
CA SER A 280 -23.15 -13.30 4.53
C SER A 280 -22.72 -14.46 5.41
N GLY A 281 -21.56 -15.05 5.12
CA GLY A 281 -20.92 -16.08 5.92
C GLY A 281 -19.80 -15.53 6.81
N ALA A 282 -19.48 -16.25 7.88
CA ALA A 282 -18.29 -16.06 8.70
C ALA A 282 -17.51 -17.38 8.81
N LYS A 283 -16.20 -17.33 8.56
CA LYS A 283 -15.28 -18.47 8.71
C LYS A 283 -14.01 -18.07 9.47
N PHE A 284 -13.31 -19.04 10.04
CA PHE A 284 -12.28 -18.79 11.05
C PHE A 284 -10.97 -19.52 10.74
N SER A 285 -9.84 -18.93 11.12
CA SER A 285 -8.54 -19.60 11.11
C SER A 285 -7.61 -19.10 12.23
N LYS A 286 -6.56 -19.87 12.51
CA LYS A 286 -5.44 -19.48 13.40
C LYS A 286 -4.30 -18.81 12.64
N ASP A 287 -4.27 -18.98 11.32
CA ASP A 287 -3.36 -18.34 10.37
C ASP A 287 -4.22 -17.73 9.27
N PRO A 288 -4.27 -16.39 9.12
CA PRO A 288 -5.10 -15.74 8.12
C PRO A 288 -4.63 -16.05 6.68
N LEU A 289 -3.38 -16.51 6.49
CA LEU A 289 -2.87 -16.99 5.20
C LEU A 289 -3.33 -18.42 4.86
N ASN A 290 -4.20 -19.02 5.68
CA ASN A 290 -4.66 -20.40 5.54
C ASN A 290 -6.10 -20.56 6.06
N PHE A 291 -7.07 -19.98 5.37
CA PHE A 291 -8.48 -20.36 5.50
C PHE A 291 -8.79 -21.61 4.67
N ASP A 292 -9.57 -22.57 5.20
CA ASP A 292 -9.88 -23.80 4.44
C ASP A 292 -10.83 -23.50 3.27
N GLN A 293 -10.31 -23.54 2.05
CA GLN A 293 -11.05 -23.34 0.81
C GLN A 293 -12.23 -24.29 0.54
N ALA A 294 -12.39 -25.37 1.29
CA ALA A 294 -13.55 -26.26 1.23
C ALA A 294 -14.64 -25.93 2.28
N ASP A 295 -14.28 -25.18 3.32
CA ASP A 295 -15.20 -24.71 4.36
C ASP A 295 -15.96 -23.44 3.90
N PRO A 296 -17.31 -23.45 3.84
CA PRO A 296 -18.09 -22.23 3.62
C PRO A 296 -18.27 -21.39 4.90
N GLY A 297 -17.84 -21.87 6.06
CA GLY A 297 -18.15 -21.28 7.35
C GLY A 297 -19.64 -21.36 7.68
N THR A 298 -20.09 -20.47 8.58
CA THR A 298 -21.49 -20.39 9.01
C THR A 298 -22.15 -19.15 8.44
N THR A 299 -23.35 -19.29 7.89
CA THR A 299 -24.17 -18.15 7.45
C THR A 299 -24.65 -17.35 8.67
N ILE A 300 -24.29 -16.08 8.76
CA ILE A 300 -24.57 -15.19 9.90
C ILE A 300 -25.59 -14.08 9.61
N ALA A 301 -25.87 -13.76 8.34
CA ALA A 301 -26.82 -12.71 7.98
C ALA A 301 -27.46 -12.94 6.59
N PRO A 302 -28.70 -12.47 6.34
CA PRO A 302 -29.26 -12.37 5.00
C PRO A 302 -28.65 -11.18 4.23
N SER A 303 -28.58 -11.27 2.90
CA SER A 303 -27.90 -10.32 1.99
C SER A 303 -26.36 -10.34 2.05
N GLY A 304 -25.75 -9.80 0.99
CA GLY A 304 -24.31 -9.73 0.73
C GLY A 304 -23.65 -8.40 1.12
N ALA A 305 -22.47 -8.17 0.54
CA ALA A 305 -21.56 -7.06 0.88
C ALA A 305 -21.36 -6.84 2.40
N PRO A 306 -20.87 -7.85 3.16
CA PRO A 306 -20.58 -7.70 4.58
C PRO A 306 -19.37 -6.80 4.86
N TYR A 307 -19.34 -6.23 6.07
CA TYR A 307 -18.14 -5.66 6.66
C TYR A 307 -18.04 -6.04 8.14
N ILE A 308 -16.87 -6.56 8.55
CA ILE A 308 -16.55 -6.87 9.95
C ILE A 308 -15.29 -6.13 10.39
N THR A 309 -15.24 -5.72 11.66
CA THR A 309 -14.05 -5.10 12.26
C THR A 309 -14.02 -5.38 13.77
N THR A 310 -12.83 -5.58 14.34
CA THR A 310 -12.66 -5.71 15.79
C THR A 310 -12.54 -4.31 16.41
N LEU A 311 -13.39 -4.06 17.40
CA LEU A 311 -13.40 -2.85 18.23
C LEU A 311 -12.18 -2.78 19.15
N ASN A 312 -11.87 -1.59 19.67
CA ASN A 312 -10.74 -1.37 20.58
C ASN A 312 -10.88 -2.18 21.89
N ASN A 313 -12.13 -2.46 22.30
CA ASN A 313 -12.48 -3.30 23.44
C ASN A 313 -12.34 -4.82 23.19
N GLY A 314 -12.10 -5.24 21.94
CA GLY A 314 -11.93 -6.63 21.54
C GLY A 314 -13.21 -7.37 21.11
N GLU A 315 -14.37 -6.71 21.12
CA GLU A 315 -15.62 -7.19 20.53
C GLU A 315 -15.62 -6.97 18.99
N LEU A 316 -16.61 -7.51 18.29
CA LEU A 316 -16.72 -7.47 16.83
C LEU A 316 -17.93 -6.64 16.38
N ALA A 317 -17.69 -5.63 15.54
CA ALA A 317 -18.74 -4.86 14.89
C ALA A 317 -18.96 -5.35 13.45
N PHE A 318 -20.22 -5.63 13.09
CA PHE A 318 -20.62 -6.19 11.80
C PHE A 318 -21.74 -5.37 11.14
N ASN A 319 -21.68 -5.24 9.81
CA ASN A 319 -22.82 -4.85 8.98
C ASN A 319 -22.84 -5.63 7.66
N ASN A 320 -23.88 -5.44 6.86
CA ASN A 320 -23.90 -5.80 5.44
C ASN A 320 -24.87 -4.92 4.63
N ASN A 321 -25.01 -5.15 3.33
CA ASN A 321 -26.04 -4.50 2.48
C ASN A 321 -27.44 -5.14 2.67
N GLY A 322 -27.85 -5.27 3.93
CA GLY A 322 -29.11 -5.88 4.33
C GLY A 322 -29.54 -5.37 5.71
N ASN A 323 -30.38 -6.15 6.39
CA ASN A 323 -30.79 -5.93 7.78
C ASN A 323 -31.38 -4.52 8.08
N GLY A 324 -31.83 -3.78 7.06
CA GLY A 324 -32.31 -2.40 7.22
C GLY A 324 -31.21 -1.39 7.56
N GLY A 325 -29.95 -1.69 7.22
CA GLY A 325 -28.82 -0.80 7.49
C GLY A 325 -28.35 -0.79 8.95
N LYS A 326 -28.73 -1.76 9.78
CA LYS A 326 -28.27 -1.89 11.17
C LYS A 326 -26.76 -2.15 11.27
N VAL A 327 -26.20 -1.89 12.44
CA VAL A 327 -24.88 -2.37 12.87
C VAL A 327 -25.06 -3.27 14.08
N PHE A 328 -24.35 -4.39 14.10
CA PHE A 328 -24.46 -5.45 15.10
C PHE A 328 -23.16 -5.61 15.84
N ILE A 329 -23.22 -5.72 17.17
CA ILE A 329 -22.05 -6.02 18.00
C ILE A 329 -22.15 -7.46 18.51
N PHE A 330 -21.03 -8.17 18.44
CA PHE A 330 -20.85 -9.53 18.93
C PHE A 330 -19.61 -9.60 19.80
N LYS A 331 -19.76 -10.04 21.05
CA LYS A 331 -18.67 -10.18 22.02
C LYS A 331 -17.55 -11.10 21.56
N ASP A 332 -17.91 -12.22 20.94
CA ASP A 332 -16.95 -13.25 20.57
C ASP A 332 -17.44 -14.12 19.39
N LYS A 333 -16.62 -15.11 19.05
CA LYS A 333 -16.89 -16.14 18.05
C LYS A 333 -18.23 -16.86 18.24
N THR A 334 -18.61 -17.16 19.49
CA THR A 334 -19.84 -17.88 19.84
C THR A 334 -21.07 -17.01 19.59
N SER A 335 -21.04 -15.73 19.98
CA SER A 335 -22.18 -14.84 19.72
C SER A 335 -22.29 -14.45 18.24
N LEU A 336 -21.17 -14.23 17.54
CA LEU A 336 -21.14 -14.01 16.09
C LEU A 336 -21.77 -15.19 15.32
N LEU A 337 -21.48 -16.43 15.74
CA LEU A 337 -22.05 -17.64 15.14
C LEU A 337 -23.58 -17.79 15.32
N ARG A 338 -24.23 -17.00 16.19
CA ARG A 338 -25.70 -16.92 16.28
C ARG A 338 -26.32 -15.99 15.21
N GLY A 339 -25.49 -15.19 14.53
CA GLY A 339 -25.91 -14.29 13.46
C GLY A 339 -26.71 -13.06 13.89
N THR A 340 -27.13 -12.24 12.92
CA THR A 340 -27.79 -10.94 13.12
C THR A 340 -29.20 -11.02 13.73
N TYR A 341 -29.73 -12.22 13.94
CA TYR A 341 -30.95 -12.47 14.71
C TYR A 341 -30.71 -12.49 16.23
N HIS A 342 -29.47 -12.77 16.67
CA HIS A 342 -29.09 -12.84 18.09
C HIS A 342 -27.75 -12.12 18.38
N PRO A 343 -27.64 -10.81 18.08
CA PRO A 343 -26.49 -9.98 18.43
C PRO A 343 -26.46 -9.66 19.93
N ASP A 344 -25.32 -9.18 20.43
CA ASP A 344 -25.20 -8.72 21.83
C ASP A 344 -25.58 -7.24 21.98
N ALA A 345 -25.42 -6.42 20.94
CA ALA A 345 -26.02 -5.09 20.81
C ALA A 345 -26.39 -4.76 19.34
N THR A 346 -27.27 -3.79 19.12
CA THR A 346 -27.69 -3.37 17.78
C THR A 346 -27.93 -1.87 17.72
N PHE A 347 -27.41 -1.25 16.66
CA PHE A 347 -27.52 0.18 16.40
C PHE A 347 -28.18 0.42 15.04
N THR A 348 -28.89 1.54 14.90
CA THR A 348 -29.58 1.95 13.66
C THR A 348 -28.96 3.25 13.13
N PRO A 349 -27.90 3.16 12.29
CA PRO A 349 -27.39 4.23 11.43
C PRO A 349 -28.47 5.16 10.87
N LYS A 350 -28.36 6.47 11.15
CA LYS A 350 -29.16 7.53 10.50
C LYS A 350 -28.79 7.69 9.02
N SER A 351 -27.60 7.24 8.59
CA SER A 351 -27.23 7.15 7.16
C SER A 351 -27.99 6.05 6.40
N GLY A 352 -28.63 5.11 7.10
CA GLY A 352 -29.42 4.03 6.50
C GLY A 352 -28.60 2.90 5.86
N GLN A 353 -29.28 2.05 5.08
CA GLN A 353 -28.67 0.92 4.38
C GLN A 353 -27.87 1.37 3.14
N ALA A 354 -26.75 0.72 2.86
CA ALA A 354 -25.94 0.97 1.68
C ALA A 354 -25.14 -0.26 1.23
N TYR A 355 -24.74 -0.26 -0.04
CA TYR A 355 -23.81 -1.24 -0.62
C TYR A 355 -22.39 -1.01 -0.09
N ASN A 356 -21.71 -2.11 0.27
CA ASN A 356 -20.29 -2.16 0.63
C ASN A 356 -19.84 -1.12 1.69
N ARG A 357 -20.68 -0.93 2.72
CA ARG A 357 -20.60 0.11 3.75
C ARG A 357 -19.53 -0.21 4.81
N GLN A 358 -18.45 0.55 4.89
CA GLN A 358 -17.39 0.29 5.88
C GLN A 358 -17.81 0.65 7.33
N LEU A 359 -17.29 -0.13 8.29
CA LEU A 359 -17.15 0.23 9.70
C LEU A 359 -15.67 0.53 10.04
N LEU A 360 -15.40 1.54 10.86
CA LEU A 360 -14.06 1.88 11.33
C LEU A 360 -14.07 2.26 12.83
N PRO A 361 -13.46 1.48 13.73
CA PRO A 361 -13.25 1.89 15.11
C PRO A 361 -12.19 3.01 15.17
N LEU A 362 -12.59 4.16 15.70
CA LEU A 362 -11.71 5.30 15.92
C LEU A 362 -11.00 5.17 17.27
N ALA A 363 -9.80 5.74 17.37
CA ALA A 363 -9.02 5.77 18.60
C ALA A 363 -9.73 6.44 19.79
N ASN A 364 -10.71 7.31 19.54
CA ASN A 364 -11.53 7.98 20.56
C ASN A 364 -12.69 7.11 21.10
N GLY A 365 -12.78 5.83 20.71
CA GLY A 365 -13.84 4.90 21.11
C GLY A 365 -15.16 5.04 20.35
N MET A 366 -15.22 5.88 19.30
CA MET A 366 -16.38 5.97 18.42
C MET A 366 -16.27 5.01 17.24
N LEU A 367 -17.39 4.43 16.83
CA LEU A 367 -17.48 3.60 15.63
C LEU A 367 -17.97 4.45 14.45
N LEU A 368 -17.09 4.76 13.50
CA LEU A 368 -17.45 5.50 12.30
C LEU A 368 -18.08 4.55 11.27
N VAL A 369 -19.20 4.98 10.68
CA VAL A 369 -19.91 4.27 9.61
C VAL A 369 -19.78 5.09 8.32
N ALA A 370 -19.16 4.52 7.29
CA ALA A 370 -18.95 5.17 5.99
C ALA A 370 -19.89 4.58 4.94
N ASN A 371 -20.80 5.41 4.43
CA ASN A 371 -21.97 5.05 3.62
C ASN A 371 -21.90 5.66 2.22
N GLY A 372 -22.28 4.90 1.18
CA GLY A 372 -22.23 5.34 -0.22
C GLY A 372 -23.49 5.03 -1.04
N GLY A 373 -24.65 4.88 -0.39
CA GLY A 373 -25.91 4.60 -1.10
C GLY A 373 -25.97 3.21 -1.77
N GLY A 374 -26.61 3.10 -2.93
CA GLY A 374 -26.91 1.80 -3.57
C GLY A 374 -26.67 1.79 -5.08
N THR A 375 -26.68 0.59 -5.68
CA THR A 375 -26.30 0.33 -7.08
C THR A 375 -27.37 0.74 -8.12
N GLY A 376 -28.10 1.83 -7.87
CA GLY A 376 -29.15 2.37 -8.74
C GLY A 376 -28.68 3.57 -9.58
N ASN A 377 -29.47 3.97 -10.57
CA ASN A 377 -29.14 5.08 -11.49
C ASN A 377 -29.31 6.49 -10.87
N THR A 378 -29.67 6.58 -9.58
CA THR A 378 -29.79 7.84 -8.82
C THR A 378 -28.43 8.27 -8.28
N PRO A 379 -28.03 9.56 -8.32
CA PRO A 379 -26.74 9.99 -7.77
C PRO A 379 -26.70 9.79 -6.25
N ASN A 380 -25.88 8.84 -5.80
CA ASN A 380 -25.62 8.61 -4.40
C ASN A 380 -24.84 9.78 -3.76
N ALA A 381 -24.88 9.82 -2.43
CA ALA A 381 -23.99 10.63 -1.61
C ALA A 381 -23.06 9.71 -0.82
N ILE A 382 -21.81 10.13 -0.65
CA ILE A 382 -20.92 9.55 0.36
C ILE A 382 -21.15 10.30 1.66
N LYS A 383 -21.48 9.56 2.72
CA LYS A 383 -21.81 10.09 4.04
C LYS A 383 -21.03 9.38 5.13
N VAL A 384 -20.76 10.08 6.23
CA VAL A 384 -20.27 9.50 7.48
C VAL A 384 -21.17 9.88 8.66
N GLU A 385 -21.27 8.98 9.62
CA GLU A 385 -21.76 9.25 10.97
C GLU A 385 -20.88 8.50 11.97
N THR A 386 -20.92 8.88 13.25
CA THR A 386 -20.24 8.13 14.32
C THR A 386 -21.23 7.65 15.38
N LEU A 387 -21.07 6.40 15.80
CA LEU A 387 -21.90 5.74 16.80
C LEU A 387 -21.08 5.54 18.09
N ASP A 388 -21.69 5.79 19.24
CA ASP A 388 -21.15 5.26 20.49
C ASP A 388 -21.55 3.78 20.61
N ALA A 389 -20.64 2.90 20.19
CA ALA A 389 -20.80 1.46 20.26
C ALA A 389 -20.31 0.85 21.60
N SER A 390 -20.17 1.67 22.65
CA SER A 390 -19.51 1.30 23.93
C SER A 390 -18.04 0.91 23.80
N ASP A 391 -17.38 1.27 22.69
CA ASP A 391 -15.96 0.99 22.46
C ASP A 391 -15.03 1.90 23.29
N THR A 392 -13.82 1.41 23.56
CA THR A 392 -12.80 2.04 24.44
C THR A 392 -11.85 2.95 23.67
N VAL A 393 -11.11 3.80 24.39
CA VAL A 393 -10.09 4.67 23.81
C VAL A 393 -8.76 3.94 23.60
N GLN A 394 -8.14 4.13 22.42
CA GLN A 394 -6.75 3.73 22.18
C GLN A 394 -5.82 4.81 22.75
N GLN A 395 -4.87 4.41 23.60
CA GLN A 395 -3.88 5.30 24.22
C GLN A 395 -2.54 5.21 23.48
N GLY A 396 -1.98 6.37 23.13
CA GLY A 396 -0.58 6.53 22.75
C GLY A 396 0.25 7.07 23.92
N LYS A 397 1.58 7.12 23.75
CA LYS A 397 2.49 7.68 24.75
C LYS A 397 3.71 8.34 24.14
N VAL A 398 4.30 9.29 24.86
CA VAL A 398 5.66 9.79 24.64
C VAL A 398 6.57 9.15 25.69
N VAL A 399 7.78 8.79 25.27
CA VAL A 399 8.84 8.23 26.12
C VAL A 399 10.07 9.11 25.97
N ILE A 400 10.59 9.62 27.09
CA ILE A 400 11.76 10.49 27.12
C ILE A 400 12.91 9.77 27.80
N HIS A 401 13.91 9.36 27.01
CA HIS A 401 15.16 8.78 27.51
C HIS A 401 16.13 9.88 27.96
N TYR A 402 16.81 9.65 29.08
CA TYR A 402 17.82 10.56 29.62
C TYR A 402 19.18 9.87 29.64
N VAL A 403 20.09 10.28 28.74
CA VAL A 403 21.39 9.62 28.52
C VAL A 403 22.57 10.57 28.63
N ASP A 404 23.75 10.04 28.98
CA ASP A 404 25.00 10.75 28.79
C ASP A 404 25.44 10.77 27.31
N GLU A 405 26.53 11.47 27.04
CA GLU A 405 27.16 11.61 25.72
C GLU A 405 27.70 10.30 25.11
N ASN A 406 27.76 9.22 25.90
CA ASN A 406 28.11 7.87 25.45
C ASN A 406 26.87 6.97 25.24
N GLY A 407 25.66 7.51 25.45
CA GLY A 407 24.39 6.79 25.33
C GLY A 407 24.01 5.96 26.55
N LYS A 408 24.72 6.08 27.68
CA LYS A 408 24.37 5.40 28.93
C LYS A 408 23.21 6.13 29.61
N GLN A 409 22.19 5.40 30.04
CA GLN A 409 21.06 5.97 30.80
C GLN A 409 21.55 6.54 32.15
N ILE A 410 21.14 7.78 32.47
CA ILE A 410 21.54 8.51 33.70
C ILE A 410 20.36 8.85 34.62
N LYS A 411 19.13 8.73 34.13
CA LYS A 411 17.87 8.86 34.87
C LYS A 411 16.86 7.90 34.22
N PRO A 412 15.94 7.26 34.98
CA PRO A 412 14.85 6.48 34.40
C PRO A 412 14.01 7.28 33.41
N ASP A 413 13.51 6.61 32.38
CA ASP A 413 12.77 7.25 31.28
C ASP A 413 11.42 7.81 31.77
N ASP A 414 11.04 8.99 31.27
CA ASP A 414 9.72 9.55 31.55
C ASP A 414 8.70 8.98 30.55
N THR A 415 7.79 8.14 31.05
CA THR A 415 6.66 7.58 30.29
C THR A 415 5.30 8.12 30.77
N THR A 416 5.27 9.23 31.49
CA THR A 416 4.04 9.79 32.11
C THR A 416 3.19 10.59 31.14
N THR A 417 3.72 10.97 29.98
CA THR A 417 2.95 11.64 28.91
C THR A 417 2.18 10.58 28.11
N VAL A 418 0.91 10.39 28.46
CA VAL A 418 -0.04 9.50 27.79
C VAL A 418 -1.29 10.26 27.36
N GLY A 419 -1.98 9.78 26.33
CA GLY A 419 -3.24 10.37 25.86
C GLY A 419 -3.82 9.62 24.66
N THR A 420 -5.03 9.98 24.26
CA THR A 420 -5.76 9.29 23.19
C THR A 420 -5.03 9.43 21.84
N VAL A 421 -4.91 8.35 21.06
CA VAL A 421 -4.28 8.40 19.73
C VAL A 421 -5.02 9.42 18.85
N GLY A 422 -4.29 10.43 18.35
CA GLY A 422 -4.83 11.58 17.63
C GLY A 422 -5.04 12.86 18.47
N THR A 423 -4.98 12.82 19.81
CA THR A 423 -5.01 14.05 20.63
C THR A 423 -3.60 14.63 20.83
N LYS A 424 -3.52 15.91 21.20
CA LYS A 424 -2.27 16.68 21.21
C LYS A 424 -1.41 16.41 22.44
N TYR A 425 -0.09 16.43 22.25
CA TYR A 425 0.90 16.47 23.32
C TYR A 425 1.90 17.62 23.11
N ASP A 426 2.53 18.06 24.20
CA ASP A 426 3.75 18.87 24.22
C ASP A 426 4.61 18.38 25.40
N VAL A 427 5.89 18.11 25.15
CA VAL A 427 6.90 17.72 26.14
C VAL A 427 8.14 18.63 26.11
N THR A 428 8.06 19.76 25.40
CA THR A 428 9.17 20.70 25.19
C THR A 428 9.85 21.08 26.51
N ASP A 429 9.09 21.40 27.56
CA ASP A 429 9.66 21.73 28.86
C ASP A 429 10.17 20.53 29.66
N LYS A 430 9.57 19.33 29.50
CA LYS A 430 10.08 18.10 30.13
C LYS A 430 11.50 17.76 29.63
N THR A 431 11.79 18.04 28.36
CA THR A 431 13.14 17.84 27.80
C THR A 431 14.20 18.85 28.28
N LYS A 432 13.80 19.93 28.97
CA LYS A 432 14.69 20.92 29.57
C LYS A 432 15.11 20.58 31.01
N SER A 433 14.70 19.41 31.52
CA SER A 433 15.01 18.94 32.88
C SER A 433 16.51 18.99 33.19
N SER A 434 16.91 19.63 34.29
CA SER A 434 18.26 19.52 34.84
C SER A 434 18.47 18.18 35.55
N ILE A 435 19.71 17.69 35.60
CA ILE A 435 20.09 16.45 36.29
C ILE A 435 21.38 16.73 37.08
N THR A 436 21.37 16.44 38.39
CA THR A 436 22.52 16.71 39.27
C THR A 436 23.78 15.98 38.79
N GLY A 437 24.87 16.73 38.62
CA GLY A 437 26.14 16.20 38.10
C GLY A 437 26.25 16.17 36.57
N TYR A 438 25.28 16.71 35.84
CA TYR A 438 25.25 16.73 34.37
C TYR A 438 24.76 18.06 33.79
N GLN A 439 25.38 18.51 32.69
CA GLN A 439 24.90 19.64 31.89
C GLN A 439 24.02 19.14 30.74
N LEU A 440 22.89 19.79 30.49
CA LEU A 440 22.02 19.46 29.36
C LEU A 440 22.71 19.82 28.03
N LYS A 441 22.86 18.83 27.14
CA LYS A 441 23.34 19.02 25.76
C LYS A 441 22.19 19.30 24.79
N GLY A 442 21.00 18.80 25.11
CA GLY A 442 19.76 18.99 24.34
C GLY A 442 19.16 17.68 23.84
N VAL A 443 18.13 17.80 23.01
CA VAL A 443 17.47 16.66 22.36
C VAL A 443 18.29 16.22 21.15
N THR A 444 18.70 14.95 21.12
CA THR A 444 19.54 14.38 20.05
C THR A 444 18.78 13.42 19.13
N GLN A 445 17.62 12.93 19.56
CA GLN A 445 16.69 12.14 18.76
C GLN A 445 15.26 12.55 19.10
N GLY A 446 14.38 12.66 18.10
CA GLY A 446 12.98 13.05 18.31
C GLY A 446 12.73 14.56 18.40
N GLN A 447 13.69 15.42 18.03
CA GLN A 447 13.56 16.89 18.13
C GLN A 447 12.34 17.48 17.38
N ASN A 448 11.91 16.86 16.27
CA ASN A 448 10.71 17.30 15.55
C ASN A 448 9.39 16.78 16.16
N ASN A 449 9.48 15.95 17.21
CA ASN A 449 8.36 15.31 17.92
C ASN A 449 8.31 15.77 19.39
N LEU A 450 8.68 17.02 19.69
CA LEU A 450 8.47 17.58 21.04
C LEU A 450 7.01 18.01 21.28
N ALA A 451 6.27 18.27 20.21
CA ALA A 451 4.82 18.47 20.21
C ALA A 451 4.23 17.89 18.92
N GLY A 452 2.96 17.47 18.98
CA GLY A 452 2.25 16.81 17.87
C GLY A 452 1.01 16.08 18.37
N ASN A 453 0.55 15.07 17.64
CA ASN A 453 -0.54 14.18 18.09
C ASN A 453 0.00 12.78 18.43
N PHE A 454 -0.57 12.14 19.45
CA PHE A 454 -0.22 10.76 19.82
C PHE A 454 -0.45 9.79 18.64
N GLY A 455 0.54 8.95 18.34
CA GLY A 455 0.41 7.80 17.44
C GLY A 455 0.06 6.51 18.19
N ALA A 456 -0.23 5.43 17.47
CA ALA A 456 -0.40 4.11 18.07
C ALA A 456 0.93 3.48 18.54
N ASP A 457 2.05 3.96 18.01
CA ASP A 457 3.38 3.65 18.52
C ASP A 457 3.82 4.64 19.62
N PRO A 458 4.70 4.21 20.55
CA PRO A 458 5.42 5.14 21.41
C PRO A 458 6.22 6.17 20.61
N ILE A 459 6.16 7.43 21.03
CA ILE A 459 6.98 8.51 20.48
C ILE A 459 8.26 8.59 21.31
N GLU A 460 9.34 8.03 20.78
CA GLU A 460 10.65 7.94 21.44
C GLU A 460 11.47 9.24 21.26
N ILE A 461 11.91 9.84 22.37
CA ILE A 461 12.71 11.09 22.40
C ILE A 461 13.95 10.86 23.26
N THR A 462 15.13 11.25 22.78
CA THR A 462 16.39 11.12 23.54
C THR A 462 16.94 12.48 23.90
N VAL A 463 17.09 12.73 25.20
CA VAL A 463 17.75 13.92 25.76
C VAL A 463 19.15 13.53 26.22
N THR A 464 20.16 14.19 25.68
CA THR A 464 21.57 13.93 25.98
C THR A 464 22.14 14.97 26.92
N TYR A 465 23.06 14.53 27.78
CA TYR A 465 23.77 15.35 28.74
C TYR A 465 25.29 15.08 28.69
N THR A 466 26.09 16.03 29.16
CA THR A 466 27.54 15.84 29.39
C THR A 466 27.82 15.82 30.89
N THR A 467 28.86 15.12 31.34
CA THR A 467 29.20 15.06 32.77
C THR A 467 29.73 16.42 33.26
N SER A 468 29.17 16.93 34.36
CA SER A 468 29.68 18.13 35.03
C SER A 468 30.90 17.75 35.85
N ASN A 469 32.09 17.84 35.25
CA ASN A 469 33.36 17.56 35.93
C ASN A 469 33.52 18.42 37.19
N SER A 470 33.30 17.83 38.36
CA SER A 470 33.56 18.44 39.67
C SER A 470 35.07 18.39 39.98
N GLY A 471 35.86 19.00 39.11
CA GLY A 471 37.31 19.12 39.23
C GLY A 471 37.66 20.33 40.10
N SER A 472 37.90 20.11 41.40
CA SER A 472 38.55 21.12 42.24
C SER A 472 39.98 21.35 41.73
N GLY A 473 40.25 22.54 41.20
CA GLY A 473 41.48 22.83 40.47
C GLY A 473 41.65 24.32 40.17
N SER A 474 41.77 25.14 41.21
CA SER A 474 41.97 26.59 41.08
C SER A 474 43.44 26.94 40.84
N THR A 475 43.79 27.53 39.69
CA THR A 475 44.92 28.48 39.53
C THR A 475 44.86 29.31 38.23
N VAL A 476 44.68 30.63 38.40
CA VAL A 476 45.52 31.72 37.83
C VAL A 476 45.84 31.78 36.32
N THR A 477 45.25 32.78 35.64
CA THR A 477 45.82 33.61 34.53
C THR A 477 46.58 34.84 35.11
N PRO A 478 47.35 35.68 34.36
CA PRO A 478 47.56 35.83 32.90
C PRO A 478 49.11 35.83 32.58
N PRO A 479 49.79 36.58 31.65
CA PRO A 479 49.43 37.66 30.69
C PRO A 479 49.66 37.32 29.20
N ALA A 480 49.58 38.32 28.31
CA ALA A 480 49.43 38.16 26.84
C ALA A 480 50.38 39.04 25.99
N SER A 481 50.52 38.67 24.71
CA SER A 481 50.97 39.51 23.59
C SER A 481 50.40 38.90 22.29
N SER A 482 49.62 39.53 21.39
CA SER A 482 49.55 40.89 20.81
C SER A 482 50.36 41.09 19.51
N SER A 483 49.73 40.88 18.36
CA SER A 483 50.04 41.54 17.09
C SER A 483 48.77 41.59 16.21
N SER A 484 48.68 42.55 15.29
CA SER A 484 47.41 42.98 14.67
C SER A 484 47.57 43.48 13.24
N SER A 485 46.52 43.34 12.41
CA SER A 485 46.27 44.27 11.29
C SER A 485 44.82 44.22 10.75
N SER A 486 44.27 45.40 10.50
CA SER A 486 43.07 45.76 9.71
C SER A 486 43.28 45.54 8.19
N SER A 487 42.30 45.55 7.27
CA SER A 487 40.81 45.60 7.28
C SER A 487 40.27 45.00 5.93
N SER A 488 39.16 45.29 5.22
CA SER A 488 38.24 46.44 5.09
C SER A 488 36.87 46.04 4.47
N SER A 489 36.00 47.03 4.25
CA SER A 489 34.72 47.03 3.50
C SER A 489 34.86 46.61 2.01
N SER A 490 33.83 46.12 1.32
CA SER A 490 32.61 46.87 0.91
C SER A 490 31.49 45.98 0.33
N ALA A 491 30.29 46.55 0.18
CA ALA A 491 29.11 45.91 -0.44
C ALA A 491 28.84 46.43 -1.86
N VAL A 492 28.08 45.67 -2.66
CA VAL A 492 27.44 46.15 -3.90
C VAL A 492 26.10 45.44 -4.16
N THR A 493 25.13 46.20 -4.64
CA THR A 493 23.79 45.76 -5.06
C THR A 493 23.61 45.90 -6.57
N SER A 494 22.91 44.97 -7.19
CA SER A 494 22.22 45.09 -8.49
C SER A 494 21.60 43.72 -8.85
N SER A 495 20.54 43.56 -9.62
CA SER A 495 19.32 44.32 -9.92
C SER A 495 18.76 43.67 -11.19
N SER A 496 17.54 43.15 -11.08
CA SER A 496 16.59 42.79 -12.15
C SER A 496 16.86 43.29 -13.58
N SER A 497 16.65 42.40 -14.56
CA SER A 497 16.03 42.77 -15.83
C SER A 497 15.18 41.62 -16.39
N SER A 498 14.13 41.94 -17.13
CA SER A 498 13.10 41.03 -17.65
C SER A 498 12.84 41.29 -19.13
N SER A 499 12.43 40.29 -19.90
CA SER A 499 11.82 40.51 -21.21
C SER A 499 10.83 39.41 -21.62
N THR A 500 9.68 39.87 -22.13
CA THR A 500 8.71 39.15 -22.98
C THR A 500 9.31 39.02 -24.43
N GLU A 501 8.69 38.45 -25.48
CA GLU A 501 7.27 38.19 -25.76
C GLU A 501 7.00 37.16 -26.89
N ALA A 502 5.78 36.60 -26.87
CA ALA A 502 4.87 36.12 -27.93
C ALA A 502 5.29 35.66 -29.36
N SER A 503 4.79 34.44 -29.70
CA SER A 503 3.82 34.10 -30.79
C SER A 503 4.02 34.39 -32.29
N SER A 504 3.83 33.34 -33.12
CA SER A 504 3.13 33.32 -34.44
C SER A 504 2.89 31.84 -34.86
N SER A 505 1.66 31.34 -35.02
CA SER A 505 0.76 31.40 -36.20
C SER A 505 1.37 30.80 -37.48
N SER A 506 1.19 29.51 -37.85
CA SER A 506 -0.04 28.77 -38.26
C SER A 506 -0.31 28.77 -39.78
N ASN A 507 -0.54 27.60 -40.38
CA ASN A 507 -1.38 27.50 -41.58
C ASN A 507 -1.96 26.07 -41.80
N VAL A 508 -2.98 25.95 -42.64
CA VAL A 508 -3.86 24.76 -42.79
C VAL A 508 -3.90 24.27 -44.25
N THR A 509 -4.14 22.97 -44.49
CA THR A 509 -4.72 22.49 -45.77
C THR A 509 -5.52 21.18 -45.57
N GLU A 510 -6.60 21.04 -46.33
CA GLU A 510 -7.59 19.96 -46.32
C GLU A 510 -7.11 18.73 -47.15
N SER A 511 -7.30 17.48 -46.69
CA SER A 511 -8.49 16.60 -46.83
C SER A 511 -8.56 15.77 -48.12
N SER A 512 -8.68 14.44 -47.99
CA SER A 512 -9.37 13.52 -48.91
C SER A 512 -9.40 12.09 -48.36
N SER A 513 -10.38 11.29 -48.78
CA SER A 513 -10.65 9.94 -48.28
C SER A 513 -10.08 8.83 -49.17
N SER A 514 -9.80 7.65 -48.58
CA SER A 514 -9.73 6.38 -49.31
C SER A 514 -9.93 5.18 -48.36
N THR A 515 -10.33 4.03 -48.89
CA THR A 515 -10.65 2.79 -48.14
C THR A 515 -9.87 1.61 -48.71
N THR A 516 -9.13 0.85 -47.90
CA THR A 516 -8.77 -0.56 -48.22
C THR A 516 -8.18 -1.35 -47.02
N THR A 517 -8.65 -2.59 -46.86
CA THR A 517 -7.91 -3.87 -46.68
C THR A 517 -6.67 -3.96 -45.75
N PRO A 518 -6.59 -4.96 -44.84
CA PRO A 518 -5.62 -4.97 -43.73
C PRO A 518 -4.14 -5.19 -44.10
N GLU A 519 -3.26 -4.42 -43.45
CA GLU A 519 -1.81 -4.37 -43.66
C GLU A 519 -1.02 -5.53 -43.02
N ALA A 520 0.14 -5.88 -43.60
CA ALA A 520 0.99 -6.98 -43.14
C ALA A 520 1.81 -6.62 -41.87
N SER A 521 1.79 -7.47 -40.85
CA SER A 521 2.45 -7.19 -39.55
C SER A 521 3.98 -7.06 -39.67
N THR A 522 4.49 -5.83 -39.57
CA THR A 522 5.92 -5.53 -39.66
C THR A 522 6.73 -6.16 -38.53
N THR A 523 7.95 -6.62 -38.83
CA THR A 523 8.84 -7.31 -37.87
C THR A 523 10.10 -6.51 -37.60
N LYS A 524 10.31 -6.11 -36.35
CA LYS A 524 11.47 -5.35 -35.88
C LYS A 524 12.62 -6.28 -35.53
N LYS A 525 13.76 -6.18 -36.24
CA LYS A 525 15.00 -6.91 -35.91
C LYS A 525 15.52 -6.49 -34.53
N VAL A 526 16.11 -7.43 -33.78
CA VAL A 526 16.69 -7.17 -32.43
C VAL A 526 18.02 -7.90 -32.25
N THR A 527 18.90 -7.35 -31.39
CA THR A 527 20.18 -7.97 -31.02
C THR A 527 19.97 -9.41 -30.53
N PRO A 528 20.49 -10.45 -31.21
CA PRO A 528 20.04 -11.83 -30.97
C PRO A 528 20.28 -12.34 -29.55
N PHE A 529 19.23 -12.86 -28.92
CA PHE A 529 19.27 -13.46 -27.59
C PHE A 529 18.61 -14.83 -27.56
N LYS A 530 18.89 -15.61 -26.52
CA LYS A 530 18.29 -16.95 -26.32
C LYS A 530 17.19 -16.89 -25.26
N ILE A 531 16.09 -17.62 -25.49
CA ILE A 531 14.99 -17.85 -24.55
C ILE A 531 14.80 -19.34 -24.29
N ILE A 532 14.07 -19.69 -23.24
CA ILE A 532 13.59 -21.03 -22.92
C ILE A 532 12.09 -21.03 -22.61
N ALA A 533 11.41 -22.15 -22.88
CA ALA A 533 10.01 -22.34 -22.53
C ALA A 533 9.81 -22.66 -21.03
N LYS A 534 8.81 -22.04 -20.41
CA LYS A 534 8.33 -22.26 -19.03
C LYS A 534 7.09 -23.18 -18.99
N LYS A 535 6.18 -23.01 -19.94
CA LYS A 535 4.98 -23.85 -20.17
C LYS A 535 5.15 -24.61 -21.50
N ALA A 536 4.23 -25.50 -21.83
CA ALA A 536 4.14 -26.04 -23.19
C ALA A 536 3.81 -24.89 -24.18
N LEU A 537 4.35 -24.93 -25.40
CA LEU A 537 4.07 -23.94 -26.44
C LEU A 537 4.22 -24.54 -27.84
N TYR A 538 3.72 -23.83 -28.85
CA TYR A 538 3.94 -24.16 -30.26
C TYR A 538 4.83 -23.10 -30.92
N ARG A 539 5.52 -23.52 -32.00
CA ARG A 539 6.08 -22.64 -33.04
C ARG A 539 5.04 -22.44 -34.15
N TYR A 540 5.06 -21.27 -34.78
CA TYR A 540 4.11 -20.87 -35.81
C TYR A 540 4.82 -20.23 -37.01
N ASN A 541 4.25 -20.33 -38.22
CA ASN A 541 4.81 -19.67 -39.42
C ASN A 541 4.28 -18.23 -39.62
N SER A 542 3.29 -17.80 -38.82
CA SER A 542 2.71 -16.46 -38.82
C SER A 542 2.67 -15.85 -37.41
N THR A 543 2.52 -14.53 -37.32
CA THR A 543 2.47 -13.75 -36.07
C THR A 543 1.14 -13.94 -35.32
N THR A 544 0.02 -14.05 -36.04
CA THR A 544 -1.33 -14.31 -35.49
C THR A 544 -1.54 -15.82 -35.35
N PHE A 545 -1.44 -16.34 -34.13
CA PHE A 545 -1.41 -17.78 -33.84
C PHE A 545 -2.79 -18.44 -33.92
N SER A 546 -2.92 -19.53 -34.68
CA SER A 546 -4.16 -20.32 -34.83
C SER A 546 -3.93 -21.82 -34.58
N LYS A 547 -4.81 -22.70 -35.08
CA LYS A 547 -4.53 -24.14 -35.21
C LYS A 547 -3.77 -24.45 -36.51
N ALA A 548 -4.19 -23.85 -37.64
CA ALA A 548 -3.70 -24.15 -38.98
C ALA A 548 -2.22 -23.75 -39.21
N ASN A 549 -1.73 -22.69 -38.55
CA ASN A 549 -0.38 -22.18 -38.77
C ASN A 549 0.69 -22.68 -37.76
N ARG A 550 0.42 -23.80 -37.08
CA ARG A 550 1.34 -24.46 -36.13
C ARG A 550 2.38 -25.30 -36.86
N ILE A 551 3.66 -25.00 -36.66
CA ILE A 551 4.79 -25.78 -37.19
C ILE A 551 5.11 -26.97 -36.27
N LYS A 552 5.26 -26.73 -34.96
CA LYS A 552 5.76 -27.75 -34.02
C LYS A 552 5.36 -27.47 -32.57
N GLY A 553 4.83 -28.47 -31.89
CA GLY A 553 4.58 -28.44 -30.45
C GLY A 553 5.82 -28.76 -29.62
N TYR A 554 5.91 -28.13 -28.44
CA TYR A 554 6.95 -28.35 -27.44
C TYR A 554 6.30 -28.55 -26.07
N ALA A 555 6.36 -29.79 -25.56
CA ALA A 555 5.87 -30.12 -24.23
C ALA A 555 6.64 -29.39 -23.11
N LYS A 556 5.97 -29.16 -21.97
CA LYS A 556 6.58 -28.62 -20.75
C LYS A 556 7.72 -29.54 -20.29
N LYS A 557 8.90 -28.98 -20.02
CA LYS A 557 10.08 -29.70 -19.49
C LYS A 557 10.68 -28.91 -18.32
N SER A 558 11.47 -29.57 -17.48
CA SER A 558 12.24 -28.89 -16.42
C SER A 558 13.13 -27.80 -17.03
N ILE A 559 13.44 -26.73 -16.28
CA ILE A 559 14.22 -25.59 -16.81
C ILE A 559 15.60 -25.99 -17.36
N THR A 560 16.17 -27.09 -16.85
CA THR A 560 17.42 -27.74 -17.28
C THR A 560 17.31 -28.55 -18.57
N LYS A 561 16.10 -28.98 -18.96
CA LYS A 561 15.77 -29.75 -20.18
C LYS A 561 14.84 -28.98 -21.15
N ALA A 562 14.52 -27.72 -20.85
CA ALA A 562 13.61 -26.89 -21.63
C ALA A 562 14.20 -26.56 -23.01
N PRO A 563 13.36 -26.50 -24.08
CA PRO A 563 13.81 -26.12 -25.40
C PRO A 563 14.32 -24.68 -25.40
N VAL A 564 15.44 -24.45 -26.10
CA VAL A 564 16.09 -23.15 -26.26
C VAL A 564 15.79 -22.62 -27.64
N PHE A 565 15.34 -21.37 -27.75
CA PHE A 565 15.12 -20.70 -29.02
C PHE A 565 16.05 -19.48 -29.15
N LYS A 566 16.61 -19.25 -30.35
CA LYS A 566 17.38 -18.04 -30.70
C LYS A 566 16.42 -17.02 -31.31
N VAL A 567 16.14 -15.95 -30.57
CA VAL A 567 15.35 -14.81 -31.04
C VAL A 567 16.25 -13.88 -31.86
N VAL A 568 15.73 -13.39 -32.98
CA VAL A 568 16.39 -12.42 -33.88
C VAL A 568 15.50 -11.21 -34.22
N GLY A 569 14.20 -11.29 -33.93
CA GLY A 569 13.25 -10.20 -34.14
C GLY A 569 12.08 -10.26 -33.17
N THR A 570 11.30 -9.19 -33.17
CA THR A 570 10.03 -9.05 -32.46
C THR A 570 8.96 -8.54 -33.40
N ALA A 571 7.78 -9.13 -33.35
CA ALA A 571 6.61 -8.71 -34.13
C ALA A 571 5.37 -8.63 -33.21
N LYS A 572 4.31 -7.96 -33.66
CA LYS A 572 2.97 -8.05 -33.04
C LYS A 572 2.09 -8.96 -33.90
N SER A 573 1.12 -9.65 -33.31
CA SER A 573 -0.04 -10.17 -34.06
C SER A 573 -1.01 -9.03 -34.42
N ALA A 574 -2.03 -9.32 -35.24
CA ALA A 574 -3.06 -8.34 -35.61
C ALA A 574 -3.70 -7.66 -34.38
N ASN A 575 -3.99 -8.43 -33.33
CA ASN A 575 -4.44 -7.94 -32.02
C ASN A 575 -3.29 -7.51 -31.09
N GLY A 576 -2.27 -6.85 -31.62
CA GLY A 576 -1.18 -6.19 -30.87
C GLY A 576 -0.19 -7.06 -30.09
N ALA A 577 -0.52 -8.33 -29.80
CA ALA A 577 0.21 -9.13 -28.83
C ALA A 577 1.62 -9.57 -29.31
N LEU A 578 2.62 -9.36 -28.46
CA LEU A 578 4.04 -9.54 -28.80
C LEU A 578 4.43 -11.00 -29.14
N ARG A 579 5.28 -11.14 -30.15
CA ARG A 579 5.84 -12.40 -30.69
C ARG A 579 7.35 -12.29 -30.78
N TYR A 580 8.06 -13.37 -30.48
CA TYR A 580 9.49 -13.50 -30.77
C TYR A 580 9.67 -14.22 -32.10
N GLN A 581 10.32 -13.55 -33.07
CA GLN A 581 10.78 -14.16 -34.30
C GLN A 581 12.10 -14.90 -34.03
N LEU A 582 12.15 -16.15 -34.48
CA LEU A 582 13.28 -17.04 -34.34
C LEU A 582 14.23 -16.93 -35.54
N SER A 583 15.45 -17.45 -35.39
CA SER A 583 16.47 -17.41 -36.45
C SER A 583 16.15 -18.22 -37.71
N ASP A 584 14.99 -18.89 -37.78
CA ASP A 584 14.44 -19.59 -38.94
C ASP A 584 13.11 -18.97 -39.40
N GLY A 585 12.92 -17.67 -39.15
CA GLY A 585 11.74 -16.89 -39.56
C GLY A 585 10.47 -17.15 -38.74
N SER A 586 10.36 -18.32 -38.09
CA SER A 586 9.16 -18.73 -37.35
C SER A 586 8.97 -17.99 -36.02
N TYR A 587 7.78 -18.08 -35.45
CA TYR A 587 7.36 -17.30 -34.28
C TYR A 587 7.04 -18.16 -33.06
N VAL A 588 7.31 -17.63 -31.86
CA VAL A 588 6.83 -18.13 -30.56
C VAL A 588 6.32 -16.98 -29.69
N THR A 589 5.51 -17.30 -28.68
CA THR A 589 4.94 -16.29 -27.77
C THR A 589 6.00 -15.60 -26.91
N ALA A 590 5.89 -14.27 -26.79
CA ALA A 590 6.71 -13.47 -25.89
C ALA A 590 6.11 -13.28 -24.49
N LYS A 591 4.91 -13.82 -24.20
CA LYS A 591 4.26 -13.69 -22.87
C LYS A 591 5.15 -14.34 -21.80
N ALA A 592 5.53 -13.58 -20.77
CA ALA A 592 6.51 -13.99 -19.75
C ALA A 592 6.09 -15.22 -18.91
N GLY A 593 4.81 -15.58 -18.92
CA GLY A 593 4.31 -16.86 -18.38
C GLY A 593 4.80 -18.09 -19.17
N TYR A 594 5.01 -17.95 -20.49
CA TYR A 594 5.38 -19.02 -21.41
C TYR A 594 6.87 -19.07 -21.74
N THR A 595 7.56 -17.94 -21.83
CA THR A 595 8.99 -17.87 -22.18
C THR A 595 9.79 -16.98 -21.23
N VAL A 596 11.09 -17.22 -21.11
CA VAL A 596 12.04 -16.37 -20.36
C VAL A 596 13.41 -16.39 -21.02
N LYS A 597 14.19 -15.30 -20.91
CA LYS A 597 15.58 -15.24 -21.40
C LYS A 597 16.41 -16.37 -20.77
N LEU A 598 17.24 -17.05 -21.56
CA LEU A 598 18.09 -18.16 -21.11
C LEU A 598 19.11 -17.70 -20.07
N TYR A 599 19.66 -16.50 -20.25
CA TYR A 599 20.66 -15.90 -19.37
C TYR A 599 20.01 -15.00 -18.31
N LEU A 600 20.45 -15.14 -17.07
CA LEU A 600 20.11 -14.25 -15.95
C LEU A 600 20.62 -12.82 -16.25
N THR A 601 19.91 -11.81 -15.74
CA THR A 601 20.13 -10.39 -16.08
C THR A 601 20.30 -9.46 -14.88
N LYS A 602 19.68 -9.75 -13.72
CA LYS A 602 19.92 -9.03 -12.45
C LYS A 602 21.20 -9.55 -11.79
N ASN A 603 21.93 -8.70 -11.04
CA ASN A 603 22.97 -9.18 -10.14
C ASN A 603 22.34 -9.98 -8.97
N VAL A 604 23.07 -10.90 -8.36
CA VAL A 604 22.59 -11.72 -7.21
C VAL A 604 23.72 -11.94 -6.20
N LYS A 605 23.37 -12.21 -4.94
CA LYS A 605 24.34 -12.52 -3.86
C LYS A 605 24.91 -13.95 -3.97
N ALA A 606 24.12 -14.92 -4.45
CA ALA A 606 24.55 -16.29 -4.67
C ALA A 606 23.85 -17.00 -5.84
N LEU A 607 24.47 -18.08 -6.33
CA LEU A 607 23.93 -18.99 -7.34
C LEU A 607 23.97 -20.44 -6.85
N LYS A 608 22.92 -21.21 -7.14
CA LYS A 608 22.87 -22.67 -6.92
C LYS A 608 22.94 -23.42 -8.26
N VAL A 609 23.86 -24.38 -8.38
CA VAL A 609 24.01 -25.23 -9.58
C VAL A 609 22.85 -26.24 -9.65
N ILE A 610 22.14 -26.28 -10.77
CA ILE A 610 20.92 -27.09 -10.94
C ILE A 610 20.99 -28.14 -12.06
N ASN A 611 21.96 -28.06 -12.98
CA ASN A 611 22.11 -29.10 -14.00
C ASN A 611 22.62 -30.41 -13.39
N ALA A 612 22.07 -31.55 -13.82
CA ALA A 612 22.54 -32.86 -13.40
C ALA A 612 24.02 -33.12 -13.78
N LYS A 613 24.48 -32.58 -14.92
CA LYS A 613 25.86 -32.67 -15.37
C LYS A 613 26.81 -31.70 -14.65
N GLY A 614 26.34 -30.89 -13.70
CA GLY A 614 27.14 -29.85 -13.06
C GLY A 614 27.43 -28.64 -13.95
N THR A 615 28.44 -27.84 -13.57
CA THR A 615 28.99 -26.76 -14.42
C THR A 615 30.41 -26.38 -13.99
N TRP A 616 31.22 -25.83 -14.91
CA TRP A 616 32.59 -25.41 -14.63
C TRP A 616 32.70 -23.94 -14.22
N THR A 617 33.66 -23.63 -13.36
CA THR A 617 34.19 -22.27 -13.17
C THR A 617 35.39 -22.03 -14.09
N TYR A 618 35.67 -20.75 -14.39
CA TYR A 618 36.70 -20.34 -15.34
C TYR A 618 37.56 -19.16 -14.82
N LYS A 619 38.84 -19.11 -15.21
CA LYS A 619 39.77 -18.01 -14.90
C LYS A 619 39.34 -16.66 -15.49
N THR A 620 38.61 -16.68 -16.61
CA THR A 620 38.09 -15.48 -17.30
C THR A 620 36.64 -15.69 -17.75
N THR A 621 36.00 -14.67 -18.31
CA THR A 621 34.66 -14.77 -18.91
C THR A 621 34.61 -15.74 -20.11
N LYS A 622 35.74 -15.99 -20.79
CA LYS A 622 35.85 -16.92 -21.93
C LYS A 622 35.84 -18.37 -21.45
N ALA A 623 34.70 -19.04 -21.61
CA ALA A 623 34.46 -20.42 -21.15
C ALA A 623 35.11 -21.48 -22.07
N THR A 624 36.43 -21.64 -22.00
CA THR A 624 37.24 -22.59 -22.79
C THR A 624 37.92 -23.64 -21.90
N LYS A 625 38.40 -24.76 -22.48
CA LYS A 625 39.18 -25.79 -21.73
C LYS A 625 40.39 -25.17 -21.01
N LYS A 626 41.22 -24.38 -21.71
CA LYS A 626 42.40 -23.67 -21.14
C LYS A 626 42.07 -22.76 -19.95
N ASN A 627 40.83 -22.25 -19.87
CA ASN A 627 40.39 -21.37 -18.80
C ASN A 627 39.63 -22.09 -17.68
N ALA A 628 39.28 -23.37 -17.81
CA ALA A 628 38.52 -24.08 -16.78
C ALA A 628 39.34 -24.23 -15.49
N VAL A 629 38.66 -24.18 -14.33
CA VAL A 629 39.31 -24.27 -13.01
C VAL A 629 38.73 -25.42 -12.18
N LYS A 630 37.45 -25.34 -11.81
CA LYS A 630 36.81 -26.33 -10.93
C LYS A 630 35.46 -26.74 -11.47
N HIS A 631 35.19 -28.04 -11.48
CA HIS A 631 33.85 -28.55 -11.77
C HIS A 631 32.98 -28.53 -10.51
N LEU A 632 31.78 -27.97 -10.62
CA LEU A 632 30.80 -27.86 -9.55
C LEU A 632 29.66 -28.85 -9.81
N LYS A 633 29.38 -29.73 -8.83
CA LYS A 633 28.30 -30.71 -8.90
C LYS A 633 26.92 -30.04 -8.79
N LYS A 634 25.86 -30.75 -9.16
CA LYS A 634 24.47 -30.32 -8.87
C LYS A 634 24.33 -30.04 -7.36
N GLY A 635 23.65 -28.97 -6.99
CA GLY A 635 23.40 -28.58 -5.61
C GLY A 635 24.41 -27.60 -5.01
N THR A 636 25.64 -27.50 -5.56
CA THR A 636 26.66 -26.56 -5.08
C THR A 636 26.16 -25.11 -5.13
N ILE A 637 26.37 -24.36 -4.04
CA ILE A 637 26.08 -22.93 -3.93
C ILE A 637 27.40 -22.16 -4.01
N VAL A 638 27.41 -21.03 -4.72
CA VAL A 638 28.57 -20.13 -4.84
C VAL A 638 28.15 -18.67 -4.62
N LYS A 639 28.93 -17.91 -3.83
CA LYS A 639 28.73 -16.47 -3.62
C LYS A 639 29.24 -15.68 -4.83
N THR A 640 28.52 -14.64 -5.23
CA THR A 640 28.78 -13.86 -6.45
C THR A 640 29.02 -12.39 -6.16
N LYS A 641 30.08 -11.81 -6.77
CA LYS A 641 30.46 -10.39 -6.61
C LYS A 641 29.74 -9.50 -7.63
N LYS A 642 29.74 -9.88 -8.91
CA LYS A 642 29.03 -9.14 -9.98
C LYS A 642 28.65 -10.00 -11.17
N ILE A 643 27.56 -9.63 -11.85
CA ILE A 643 27.23 -10.12 -13.20
C ILE A 643 28.11 -9.41 -14.25
N VAL A 644 28.49 -10.13 -15.30
CA VAL A 644 29.29 -9.62 -16.44
C VAL A 644 28.68 -10.10 -17.76
N LYS A 645 28.44 -9.18 -18.69
CA LYS A 645 28.02 -9.50 -20.07
C LYS A 645 29.22 -10.07 -20.85
N SER A 646 28.98 -11.09 -21.67
CA SER A 646 29.99 -11.74 -22.51
C SER A 646 29.34 -12.14 -23.83
N GLY A 647 29.39 -11.23 -24.81
CA GLY A 647 28.54 -11.28 -26.00
C GLY A 647 27.05 -11.34 -25.63
N SER A 648 26.28 -12.18 -26.31
CA SER A 648 24.86 -12.46 -26.02
C SER A 648 24.63 -13.40 -24.81
N THR A 649 25.64 -13.55 -23.94
CA THR A 649 25.59 -14.40 -22.74
C THR A 649 25.92 -13.61 -21.47
N THR A 650 25.54 -14.11 -20.31
CA THR A 650 26.01 -13.58 -19.01
C THR A 650 26.85 -14.60 -18.26
N LYS A 651 27.82 -14.08 -17.52
CA LYS A 651 28.65 -14.78 -16.53
C LYS A 651 28.45 -14.08 -15.19
N TYR A 652 28.74 -14.76 -14.10
CA TYR A 652 28.91 -14.12 -12.80
C TYR A 652 30.33 -14.31 -12.33
N GLN A 653 30.96 -13.22 -11.87
CA GLN A 653 32.19 -13.30 -11.12
C GLN A 653 31.88 -13.74 -9.69
N LEU A 654 32.55 -14.79 -9.23
CA LEU A 654 32.50 -15.31 -7.88
C LEU A 654 33.33 -14.41 -6.93
N THR A 655 33.17 -14.58 -5.62
CA THR A 655 34.00 -13.85 -4.63
C THR A 655 35.49 -14.15 -4.77
N ASN A 656 35.87 -15.35 -5.21
CA ASN A 656 37.26 -15.73 -5.52
C ASN A 656 37.74 -15.34 -6.94
N GLY A 657 37.09 -14.36 -7.58
CA GLY A 657 37.51 -13.80 -8.86
C GLY A 657 37.19 -14.62 -10.11
N TYR A 658 36.98 -15.94 -9.99
CA TYR A 658 36.61 -16.82 -11.11
C TYR A 658 35.18 -16.58 -11.62
N TYR A 659 34.85 -17.13 -12.79
CA TYR A 659 33.58 -16.92 -13.48
C TYR A 659 32.76 -18.19 -13.62
N ILE A 660 31.45 -18.10 -13.37
CA ILE A 660 30.45 -19.16 -13.62
C ILE A 660 29.45 -18.71 -14.71
N THR A 661 28.79 -19.66 -15.37
CA THR A 661 27.75 -19.36 -16.38
C THR A 661 26.48 -18.78 -15.74
N GLY A 662 25.90 -17.75 -16.33
CA GLY A 662 24.60 -17.18 -15.92
C GLY A 662 23.39 -17.84 -16.58
N SER A 663 23.54 -19.03 -17.18
CA SER A 663 22.46 -19.74 -17.88
C SER A 663 21.49 -20.43 -16.91
N ARG A 664 20.18 -20.17 -17.09
CA ARG A 664 19.07 -20.81 -16.36
C ARG A 664 18.94 -22.33 -16.60
N GLN A 665 19.69 -22.90 -17.54
CA GLN A 665 19.85 -24.36 -17.68
C GLN A 665 20.92 -24.96 -16.75
N TYR A 666 21.73 -24.13 -16.09
CA TYR A 666 22.89 -24.53 -15.29
C TYR A 666 22.86 -24.02 -13.86
N VAL A 667 22.40 -22.78 -13.65
CA VAL A 667 22.29 -22.14 -12.33
C VAL A 667 20.90 -21.55 -12.12
N LYS A 668 20.46 -21.48 -10.86
CA LYS A 668 19.41 -20.55 -10.42
C LYS A 668 20.01 -19.49 -9.49
N ALA A 669 19.34 -18.34 -9.39
CA ALA A 669 19.53 -17.43 -8.27
C ALA A 669 19.24 -18.17 -6.96
N GLN A 670 20.08 -17.94 -5.96
CA GLN A 670 19.77 -18.20 -4.57
C GLN A 670 19.70 -16.81 -3.93
N PHE A 671 18.48 -16.45 -3.53
CA PHE A 671 18.21 -15.28 -2.71
C PHE A 671 18.52 -15.64 -1.25
#